data_AF-A0A417J2R2-F1
#
_entry.id   AF-A0A417J2R2-F1
#
_cell.length_a   1.000
_cell.length_b   1.000
_cell.length_c   1.000
_cell.angle_alpha   90.00
_cell.angle_beta   90.00
_cell.angle_gamma   90.00
#
_symmetry.space_group_name_H-M   'P 1'
#
loop_
_entity.id
_entity.type
_entity.pdbx_description
1 polymer ?
#
loop_
_entity_poly.entity_id
_entity_poly.type
_entity_poly.pdbx_seq_one_letter_code
_entity_poly.pdbx_strand_id
1 'polypeptide(L)'
;MGKLYFKLAKTNLSNNKPFYIPYIISSIITVAMLYMMSFLSDNKGLNKIMGADSLATIFRLGVGIIVIFSYIFLFYTNSFIIKRRKKEIGVYNILGMEKRHLSKVLFVETIYSAIISLVCGIIVGIAFSKFILMVLYGIIGIHKTVEFFVNIHGIILCVVSFGILFLLTFLYNFMQIKLANPIELLRGTNVGEREPKTKIFMTIVGVVCLAIAYYIAITTENPLNVLTLFFVAVLLVIIGTFALFTAGSIALLKLLRNNKKFYYNKRHFMAVSGMLYRMKQNAAGLASICILSTMVLVVISTTVSMYVGIQDELMARYPNDVCVTVDYNSVIDKSSEIEKAIFDEIDSAEVKNKKAFSYLSVFVGQKGDDFTTDKEHLSYQNSYLFYILSKDDFIKKDSSFKDKIGNISKGEAVVVLNKKYDKKDIKIFGKNYKVNKSFEHTEDNDLYMISTLNGLGYIILDNDESVQELYDMQEKMLGKGANYYTNKIRFDFKSGNKKQKAAAYKKIDNVVKKYFKENKNDKKEISSYWVESRQENEQNFYLLYGGLFFLGIFLGTMFLIVTVMIIFYKQITEGYDDRERYQILEKVGMSSREVKDTIKSQIRIVFVLPIFAAAVHVTAAFPMVNRILKMLNLNNEKLFAGCLAATIIVFAVIYYLVFKVTSRAYYKIVK
;
A
#
# COMPACT_ATOMS: atom_id res chain seq x y z
N MET A 1 -1.76 -31.99 -43.28
CA MET A 1 -1.25 -31.94 -41.89
C MET A 1 -1.72 -30.71 -41.11
N GLY A 2 -1.48 -29.46 -41.57
CA GLY A 2 -1.86 -28.24 -40.80
C GLY A 2 -3.33 -28.15 -40.37
N LYS A 3 -4.28 -28.43 -41.28
CA LYS A 3 -5.73 -28.44 -40.98
C LYS A 3 -6.13 -29.38 -39.83
N LEU A 4 -5.39 -30.47 -39.61
CA LEU A 4 -5.66 -31.44 -38.54
C LEU A 4 -5.37 -30.83 -37.17
N TYR A 5 -4.24 -30.13 -37.00
CA TYR A 5 -3.87 -29.53 -35.72
C TYR A 5 -4.83 -28.41 -35.30
N PHE A 6 -5.29 -27.59 -36.24
CA PHE A 6 -6.31 -26.57 -35.96
C PHE A 6 -7.66 -27.19 -35.54
N LYS A 7 -8.10 -28.25 -36.25
CA LYS A 7 -9.33 -28.97 -35.89
C LYS A 7 -9.22 -29.61 -34.50
N LEU A 8 -8.10 -30.27 -34.22
CA LEU A 8 -7.83 -30.87 -32.91
C LEU A 8 -7.79 -29.81 -31.80
N ALA A 9 -7.05 -28.71 -31.98
CA ALA A 9 -6.98 -27.62 -31.01
C ALA A 9 -8.37 -27.02 -30.70
N LYS A 10 -9.19 -26.78 -31.72
CA LYS A 10 -10.55 -26.26 -31.54
C LYS A 10 -11.45 -27.24 -30.78
N THR A 11 -11.38 -28.53 -31.14
CA THR A 11 -12.13 -29.59 -30.44
C THR A 11 -11.68 -29.72 -29.00
N ASN A 12 -10.37 -29.66 -28.73
CA ASN A 12 -9.81 -29.73 -27.39
C ASN A 12 -10.23 -28.56 -26.51
N LEU A 13 -10.18 -27.32 -27.03
CA LEU A 13 -10.68 -26.13 -26.35
C LEU A 13 -12.17 -26.28 -26.02
N SER A 14 -12.96 -26.84 -26.94
CA SER A 14 -14.39 -27.08 -26.73
C SER A 14 -14.67 -28.17 -25.69
N ASN A 15 -13.88 -29.24 -25.67
CA ASN A 15 -14.04 -30.35 -24.73
C ASN A 15 -13.55 -29.99 -23.32
N ASN A 16 -12.58 -29.07 -23.21
CA ASN A 16 -12.01 -28.59 -21.95
C ASN A 16 -12.53 -27.20 -21.52
N LYS A 17 -13.74 -26.81 -21.98
CA LYS A 17 -14.39 -25.53 -21.64
C LYS A 17 -14.38 -25.18 -20.15
N PRO A 18 -14.67 -26.11 -19.20
CA PRO A 18 -14.68 -25.80 -17.77
C PRO A 18 -13.35 -25.25 -17.24
N PHE A 19 -12.24 -25.52 -17.93
CA PHE A 19 -10.90 -25.06 -17.55
C PHE A 19 -10.40 -23.89 -18.41
N TYR A 20 -10.70 -23.87 -19.72
CA TYR A 20 -10.22 -22.82 -20.62
C TYR A 20 -11.05 -21.53 -20.58
N ILE A 21 -12.37 -21.62 -20.40
CA ILE A 21 -13.23 -20.42 -20.38
C ILE A 21 -12.83 -19.46 -19.25
N PRO A 22 -12.66 -19.90 -17.99
CA PRO A 22 -12.28 -18.99 -16.91
C PRO A 22 -10.88 -18.39 -17.11
N TYR A 23 -9.97 -19.10 -17.79
CA TYR A 23 -8.60 -18.64 -18.05
C TYR A 23 -8.62 -17.52 -19.07
N ILE A 24 -9.38 -17.71 -20.15
CA ILE A 24 -9.59 -16.69 -21.17
C ILE A 24 -10.33 -15.49 -20.57
N ILE A 25 -11.41 -15.69 -19.80
CA ILE A 25 -12.13 -14.59 -19.14
C ILE A 25 -11.19 -13.81 -18.21
N SER A 26 -10.42 -14.49 -17.37
CA SER A 26 -9.51 -13.80 -16.46
C SER A 26 -8.38 -13.08 -17.21
N SER A 27 -7.92 -13.63 -18.34
CA SER A 27 -6.96 -12.97 -19.21
C SER A 27 -7.57 -11.73 -19.88
N ILE A 28 -8.79 -11.80 -20.39
CA ILE A 28 -9.55 -10.66 -20.95
C ILE A 28 -9.67 -9.55 -19.90
N ILE A 29 -10.10 -9.89 -18.68
CA ILE A 29 -10.25 -8.91 -17.59
C ILE A 29 -8.90 -8.28 -17.27
N THR A 30 -7.83 -9.06 -17.16
CA THR A 30 -6.51 -8.52 -16.81
C THR A 30 -5.94 -7.63 -17.91
N VAL A 31 -6.12 -7.98 -19.19
CA VAL A 31 -5.77 -7.13 -20.34
C VAL A 31 -6.58 -5.83 -20.30
N ALA A 32 -7.89 -5.92 -20.08
CA ALA A 32 -8.75 -4.75 -19.98
C ALA A 32 -8.32 -3.83 -18.84
N MET A 33 -7.99 -4.39 -17.68
CA MET A 33 -7.51 -3.65 -16.52
C MET A 33 -6.16 -2.97 -16.78
N LEU A 34 -5.23 -3.66 -17.45
CA LEU A 34 -3.96 -3.06 -17.86
C LEU A 34 -4.17 -1.90 -18.82
N TYR A 35 -5.04 -2.07 -19.83
CA TYR A 35 -5.39 -1.00 -20.76
C TYR A 35 -5.99 0.20 -20.04
N MET A 36 -6.98 -0.02 -19.16
CA MET A 36 -7.64 1.06 -18.42
C MET A 36 -6.66 1.82 -17.51
N MET A 37 -5.74 1.12 -16.84
CA MET A 37 -4.73 1.77 -16.00
C MET A 37 -3.72 2.57 -16.85
N SER A 38 -3.29 2.04 -17.99
CA SER A 38 -2.43 2.78 -18.93
C SER A 38 -3.16 3.98 -19.55
N PHE A 39 -4.45 3.85 -19.84
CA PHE A 39 -5.29 4.95 -20.31
C PHE A 39 -5.35 6.10 -19.30
N LEU A 40 -5.46 5.80 -18.01
CA LEU A 40 -5.42 6.81 -16.94
C LEU A 40 -4.04 7.44 -16.76
N SER A 41 -2.97 6.64 -16.82
CA SER A 41 -1.58 7.11 -16.72
C SER A 41 -1.25 8.19 -17.74
N ASP A 42 -1.68 8.02 -19.00
CA ASP A 42 -1.30 8.92 -20.10
C ASP A 42 -2.46 9.82 -20.56
N ASN A 43 -3.41 10.09 -19.68
CA ASN A 43 -4.59 10.86 -20.05
C ASN A 43 -4.29 12.36 -20.19
N LYS A 44 -4.44 12.89 -21.41
CA LYS A 44 -4.22 14.33 -21.70
C LYS A 44 -5.17 15.25 -20.92
N GLY A 45 -6.37 14.79 -20.57
CA GLY A 45 -7.33 15.53 -19.75
C GLY A 45 -6.87 15.66 -18.30
N LEU A 46 -6.22 14.60 -17.77
CA LEU A 46 -5.63 14.62 -16.44
C LEU A 46 -4.41 15.55 -16.36
N ASN A 47 -3.55 15.56 -17.38
CA ASN A 47 -2.31 16.37 -17.40
C ASN A 47 -2.53 17.89 -17.30
N LYS A 48 -3.76 18.37 -17.51
CA LYS A 48 -4.11 19.80 -17.40
C LYS A 48 -4.59 20.21 -16.00
N ILE A 49 -4.61 19.29 -15.04
CA ILE A 49 -5.04 19.54 -13.68
C ILE A 49 -3.81 19.83 -12.81
N MET A 50 -3.89 20.81 -11.91
CA MET A 50 -2.84 21.05 -10.92
C MET A 50 -2.62 19.79 -10.08
N GLY A 51 -1.39 19.28 -9.98
CA GLY A 51 -1.10 18.00 -9.30
C GLY A 51 -1.21 16.75 -10.18
N ALA A 52 -1.40 16.89 -11.50
CA ALA A 52 -1.52 15.77 -12.44
C ALA A 52 -0.31 14.82 -12.44
N ASP A 53 0.90 15.34 -12.22
CA ASP A 53 2.12 14.52 -12.21
C ASP A 53 2.11 13.46 -11.10
N SER A 54 1.52 13.80 -9.95
CA SER A 54 1.36 12.86 -8.83
C SER A 54 0.37 11.75 -9.21
N LEU A 55 -0.78 12.12 -9.79
CA LEU A 55 -1.77 11.15 -10.29
C LEU A 55 -1.19 10.23 -11.36
N ALA A 56 -0.49 10.78 -12.34
CA ALA A 56 0.16 10.00 -13.41
C ALA A 56 1.18 9.02 -12.82
N THR A 57 1.94 9.45 -11.80
CA THR A 57 2.91 8.58 -11.11
C THR A 57 2.21 7.44 -10.36
N ILE A 58 1.12 7.72 -9.65
CA ILE A 58 0.29 6.69 -8.99
C ILE A 58 -0.20 5.65 -10.01
N PHE A 59 -0.75 6.08 -11.15
CA PHE A 59 -1.25 5.14 -12.15
C PHE A 59 -0.15 4.38 -12.87
N ARG A 60 1.02 4.97 -13.11
CA ARG A 60 2.21 4.26 -13.62
C ARG A 60 2.66 3.15 -12.67
N LEU A 61 2.65 3.39 -11.35
CA LEU A 61 2.89 2.34 -10.37
C LEU A 61 1.82 1.24 -10.48
N GLY A 62 0.55 1.61 -10.65
CA GLY A 62 -0.55 0.67 -10.91
C GLY A 62 -0.32 -0.20 -12.14
N VAL A 63 0.13 0.37 -13.26
CA VAL A 63 0.51 -0.36 -14.47
C VAL A 63 1.57 -1.42 -14.15
N GLY A 64 2.65 -1.03 -13.46
CA GLY A 64 3.72 -1.94 -13.06
C GLY A 64 3.23 -3.10 -12.21
N ILE A 65 2.39 -2.81 -11.21
CA ILE A 65 1.78 -3.83 -10.35
C ILE A 65 0.94 -4.80 -11.18
N ILE A 66 0.05 -4.31 -12.06
CA ILE A 66 -0.81 -5.16 -12.89
C ILE A 66 0.02 -6.07 -13.79
N VAL A 67 1.08 -5.57 -14.41
CA VAL A 67 1.98 -6.38 -15.24
C VAL A 67 2.60 -7.50 -14.41
N ILE A 68 3.27 -7.19 -13.29
CA ILE A 68 3.91 -8.20 -12.44
C ILE A 68 2.91 -9.26 -11.98
N PHE A 69 1.73 -8.83 -11.52
CA PHE A 69 0.70 -9.76 -11.06
C PHE A 69 0.10 -10.59 -12.18
N SER A 70 -0.09 -10.03 -13.38
CA SER A 70 -0.61 -10.78 -14.53
C SER A 70 0.28 -11.96 -14.87
N TYR A 71 1.61 -11.81 -14.78
CA TYR A 71 2.57 -12.88 -15.00
C TYR A 71 2.39 -13.97 -13.93
N ILE A 72 2.51 -13.62 -12.65
CA ILE A 72 2.38 -14.59 -11.55
C ILE A 72 1.06 -15.37 -11.65
N PHE A 73 -0.04 -14.66 -11.87
CA PHE A 73 -1.38 -15.23 -11.91
C PHE A 73 -1.62 -16.13 -13.13
N LEU A 74 -1.26 -15.70 -14.34
CA LEU A 74 -1.53 -16.48 -15.54
C LEU A 74 -0.62 -17.71 -15.64
N PHE A 75 0.64 -17.61 -15.19
CA PHE A 75 1.50 -18.79 -15.04
C PHE A 75 0.92 -19.79 -14.07
N TYR A 76 0.47 -19.31 -12.90
CA TYR A 76 -0.16 -20.15 -11.91
C TYR A 76 -1.39 -20.85 -12.49
N THR A 77 -2.31 -20.12 -13.12
CA THR A 77 -3.53 -20.68 -13.70
C THR A 77 -3.24 -21.68 -14.84
N ASN A 78 -2.32 -21.34 -15.74
CA ASN A 78 -1.92 -22.24 -16.81
C ASN A 78 -1.31 -23.55 -16.27
N SER A 79 -0.59 -23.50 -15.14
CA SER A 79 -0.06 -24.71 -14.50
C SER A 79 -1.16 -25.70 -14.08
N PHE A 80 -2.35 -25.23 -13.69
CA PHE A 80 -3.51 -26.09 -13.40
C PHE A 80 -4.07 -26.75 -14.65
N ILE A 81 -4.19 -25.99 -15.74
CA ILE A 81 -4.71 -26.50 -17.02
C ILE A 81 -3.81 -27.63 -17.52
N ILE A 82 -2.49 -27.41 -17.55
CA ILE A 82 -1.54 -28.45 -17.96
C ILE A 82 -1.58 -29.66 -17.03
N LYS A 83 -1.62 -29.45 -15.71
CA LYS A 83 -1.69 -30.55 -14.73
C LYS A 83 -2.89 -31.46 -15.00
N ARG A 84 -4.06 -30.89 -15.34
CA ARG A 84 -5.26 -31.68 -15.65
C ARG A 84 -5.16 -32.39 -17.00
N ARG A 85 -4.57 -31.74 -18.00
CA ARG A 85 -4.46 -32.28 -19.36
C ARG A 85 -3.35 -33.32 -19.55
N LYS A 86 -2.54 -33.58 -18.52
CA LYS A 86 -1.52 -34.64 -18.55
C LYS A 86 -2.09 -36.03 -18.92
N LYS A 87 -3.30 -36.38 -18.45
CA LYS A 87 -3.97 -37.65 -18.82
C LYS A 87 -4.32 -37.69 -20.31
N GLU A 88 -4.92 -36.62 -20.83
CA GLU A 88 -5.28 -36.46 -22.26
C GLU A 88 -4.02 -36.55 -23.14
N ILE A 89 -2.97 -35.83 -22.77
CA ILE A 89 -1.64 -35.86 -23.39
C ILE A 89 -1.05 -37.28 -23.41
N GLY A 90 -1.16 -38.02 -22.29
CA GLY A 90 -0.68 -39.40 -22.19
C GLY A 90 -1.42 -40.35 -23.14
N VAL A 91 -2.74 -40.22 -23.25
CA VAL A 91 -3.56 -41.03 -24.18
C VAL A 91 -3.18 -40.76 -25.63
N TYR A 92 -3.01 -39.50 -26.03
CA TYR A 92 -2.56 -39.18 -27.40
C TYR A 92 -1.19 -39.78 -27.73
N ASN A 93 -0.28 -39.80 -26.76
CA ASN A 93 1.05 -40.37 -26.94
C ASN A 93 1.00 -41.90 -27.14
N ILE A 94 0.14 -42.62 -26.40
CA ILE A 94 -0.08 -44.06 -26.61
C ILE A 94 -0.70 -44.34 -27.99
N LEU A 95 -1.66 -43.50 -28.40
CA LEU A 95 -2.33 -43.63 -29.70
C LEU A 95 -1.42 -43.27 -30.90
N GLY A 96 -0.13 -43.03 -30.66
CA GLY A 96 0.89 -42.83 -31.70
C GLY A 96 1.18 -41.37 -32.05
N MET A 97 0.62 -40.38 -31.35
CA MET A 97 1.01 -38.98 -31.57
C MET A 97 2.38 -38.69 -30.94
N GLU A 98 3.36 -38.33 -31.79
CA GLU A 98 4.64 -37.84 -31.31
C GLU A 98 4.50 -36.57 -30.45
N LYS A 99 5.41 -36.41 -29.49
CA LYS A 99 5.51 -35.20 -28.65
C LYS A 99 5.57 -33.90 -29.46
N ARG A 100 6.20 -33.93 -30.64
CA ARG A 100 6.29 -32.76 -31.56
C ARG A 100 4.91 -32.34 -32.08
N HIS A 101 4.05 -33.29 -32.42
CA HIS A 101 2.70 -33.01 -32.91
C HIS A 101 1.81 -32.48 -31.79
N LEU A 102 1.93 -33.05 -30.60
CA LEU A 102 1.21 -32.57 -29.43
C LEU A 102 1.60 -31.12 -29.06
N SER A 103 2.91 -30.80 -29.09
CA SER A 103 3.39 -29.43 -28.88
C SER A 103 2.83 -28.43 -29.90
N LYS A 104 2.66 -28.84 -31.17
CA LYS A 104 2.01 -27.99 -32.20
C LYS A 104 0.54 -27.72 -31.89
N VAL A 105 -0.20 -28.71 -31.40
CA VAL A 105 -1.60 -28.53 -31.00
C VAL A 105 -1.70 -27.51 -29.86
N LEU A 106 -0.86 -27.64 -28.84
CA LEU A 106 -0.84 -26.72 -27.69
C LEU A 106 -0.39 -25.30 -28.04
N PHE A 107 0.54 -25.18 -28.98
CA PHE A 107 0.92 -23.89 -29.54
C PHE A 107 -0.30 -23.19 -30.15
N VAL A 108 -1.06 -23.90 -30.99
CA VAL A 108 -2.27 -23.38 -31.62
C VAL A 108 -3.35 -23.02 -30.58
N GLU A 109 -3.55 -23.84 -29.56
CA GLU A 109 -4.47 -23.53 -28.46
C GLU A 109 -4.05 -22.28 -27.65
N THR A 110 -2.74 -22.12 -27.42
CA THR A 110 -2.19 -20.95 -26.73
C THR A 110 -2.37 -19.69 -27.58
N ILE A 111 -2.16 -19.78 -28.91
CA ILE A 111 -2.43 -18.69 -29.85
C ILE A 111 -3.91 -18.31 -29.83
N TYR A 112 -4.83 -19.28 -29.91
CA TYR A 112 -6.27 -18.97 -29.84
C TYR A 112 -6.62 -18.26 -28.54
N SER A 113 -6.12 -18.75 -27.40
CA SER A 113 -6.34 -18.14 -26.11
C SER A 113 -5.75 -16.73 -26.04
N ALA A 114 -4.56 -16.51 -26.60
CA ALA A 114 -3.88 -15.23 -26.63
C ALA A 114 -4.62 -14.19 -27.49
N ILE A 115 -5.01 -14.56 -28.72
CA ILE A 115 -5.72 -13.66 -29.64
C ILE A 115 -7.08 -13.27 -29.04
N ILE A 116 -7.86 -14.23 -28.55
CA ILE A 116 -9.17 -13.95 -27.94
C ILE A 116 -8.99 -13.03 -26.72
N SER A 117 -8.00 -13.32 -25.87
CA SER A 117 -7.77 -12.53 -24.65
C SER A 117 -7.32 -11.10 -24.94
N LEU A 118 -6.40 -10.93 -25.90
CA LEU A 118 -5.89 -9.62 -26.31
C LEU A 118 -6.98 -8.79 -26.99
N VAL A 119 -7.64 -9.35 -28.01
CA VAL A 119 -8.65 -8.61 -28.79
C VAL A 119 -9.84 -8.25 -27.92
N CYS A 120 -10.44 -9.21 -27.22
CA CYS A 120 -11.59 -8.92 -26.36
C CYS A 120 -11.19 -8.05 -25.17
N GLY A 121 -10.02 -8.27 -24.57
CA GLY A 121 -9.53 -7.48 -23.44
C GLY A 121 -9.29 -6.01 -23.81
N ILE A 122 -8.66 -5.74 -24.94
CA ILE A 122 -8.45 -4.37 -25.43
C ILE A 122 -9.79 -3.71 -25.76
N ILE A 123 -10.71 -4.41 -26.44
CA ILE A 123 -12.05 -3.88 -26.75
C ILE A 123 -12.81 -3.52 -25.47
N VAL A 124 -12.82 -4.42 -24.47
CA VAL A 124 -13.47 -4.17 -23.18
C VAL A 124 -12.78 -3.02 -22.45
N GLY A 125 -11.44 -2.97 -22.46
CA GLY A 125 -10.67 -1.88 -21.85
C GLY A 125 -11.00 -0.52 -22.47
N ILE A 126 -11.09 -0.45 -23.81
CA ILE A 126 -11.49 0.76 -24.54
C ILE A 126 -12.93 1.14 -24.19
N ALA A 127 -13.85 0.18 -24.15
CA ALA A 127 -15.25 0.45 -23.86
C ALA A 127 -15.46 1.02 -22.43
N PHE A 128 -14.72 0.51 -21.45
CA PHE A 128 -14.85 0.92 -20.04
C PHE A 128 -13.89 2.05 -19.62
N SER A 129 -12.96 2.49 -20.48
CA SER A 129 -11.97 3.53 -20.13
C SER A 129 -12.63 4.85 -19.71
N LYS A 130 -13.67 5.27 -20.45
CA LYS A 130 -14.45 6.46 -20.12
C LYS A 130 -15.18 6.33 -18.78
N PHE A 131 -15.79 5.17 -18.53
CA PHE A 131 -16.48 4.90 -17.27
C PHE A 131 -15.53 4.98 -16.08
N ILE A 132 -14.36 4.34 -16.18
CA ILE A 132 -13.34 4.37 -15.14
C ILE A 132 -12.81 5.80 -14.89
N LEU A 133 -12.63 6.60 -15.95
CA LEU A 133 -12.23 8.00 -15.81
C LEU A 133 -13.32 8.85 -15.13
N MET A 134 -14.61 8.57 -15.40
CA MET A 134 -15.72 9.22 -14.70
C MET A 134 -15.76 8.85 -13.21
N VAL A 135 -15.50 7.58 -12.87
CA VAL A 135 -15.39 7.15 -11.48
C VAL A 135 -14.24 7.89 -10.78
N LEU A 136 -13.07 7.99 -11.43
CA LEU A 136 -11.94 8.76 -10.90
C LEU A 136 -12.32 10.22 -10.68
N TYR A 137 -12.95 10.88 -11.65
CA TYR A 137 -13.39 12.28 -11.55
C TYR A 137 -14.38 12.49 -10.39
N GLY A 138 -15.30 11.54 -10.20
CA GLY A 138 -16.22 11.56 -9.06
C GLY A 138 -15.50 11.44 -7.71
N ILE A 139 -14.48 10.58 -7.62
CA ILE A 139 -13.68 10.41 -6.40
C ILE A 139 -12.86 11.66 -6.07
N ILE A 140 -12.22 12.28 -7.07
CA ILE A 140 -11.37 13.47 -6.87
C ILE A 140 -12.16 14.80 -6.85
N GLY A 141 -13.48 14.76 -7.06
CA GLY A 141 -14.34 15.95 -7.01
C GLY A 141 -14.22 16.89 -8.22
N ILE A 142 -13.85 16.36 -9.40
CA ILE A 142 -13.67 17.18 -10.62
C ILE A 142 -14.87 17.05 -11.55
N HIS A 143 -15.48 18.20 -11.86
CA HIS A 143 -16.61 18.32 -12.79
C HIS A 143 -16.14 18.86 -14.14
N LYS A 144 -15.29 18.10 -14.85
CA LYS A 144 -14.87 18.40 -16.23
C LYS A 144 -15.46 17.39 -17.21
N THR A 145 -15.72 17.84 -18.44
CA THR A 145 -16.16 16.95 -19.52
C THR A 145 -15.07 15.93 -19.85
N VAL A 146 -15.48 14.66 -19.97
CA VAL A 146 -14.57 13.56 -20.30
C VAL A 146 -14.56 13.37 -21.80
N GLU A 147 -13.46 13.77 -22.44
CA GLU A 147 -13.20 13.46 -23.85
C GLU A 147 -12.79 11.99 -23.99
N PHE A 148 -13.46 11.27 -24.89
CA PHE A 148 -13.11 9.90 -25.23
C PHE A 148 -12.02 9.90 -26.29
N PHE A 149 -10.92 9.19 -26.03
CA PHE A 149 -9.91 8.92 -27.03
C PHE A 149 -9.34 7.51 -26.82
N VAL A 150 -8.78 6.94 -27.88
CA VAL A 150 -8.12 5.64 -27.82
C VAL A 150 -6.64 5.84 -27.52
N ASN A 151 -6.18 5.35 -26.37
CA ASN A 151 -4.77 5.39 -26.00
C ASN A 151 -3.99 4.28 -26.76
N ILE A 152 -3.22 4.68 -27.77
CA ILE A 152 -2.38 3.77 -28.58
C ILE A 152 -1.23 3.18 -27.77
N HIS A 153 -0.61 3.96 -26.88
CA HIS A 153 0.46 3.47 -26.00
C HIS A 153 -0.03 2.30 -25.13
N GLY A 154 -1.24 2.40 -24.58
CA GLY A 154 -1.89 1.33 -23.83
C GLY A 154 -2.17 0.06 -24.65
N ILE A 155 -2.53 0.21 -25.94
CA ILE A 155 -2.69 -0.93 -26.86
C ILE A 155 -1.34 -1.64 -27.04
N ILE A 156 -0.28 -0.88 -27.36
CA ILE A 156 1.06 -1.42 -27.56
C ILE A 156 1.54 -2.13 -26.29
N LEU A 157 1.37 -1.51 -25.13
CA LEU A 157 1.74 -2.08 -23.85
C LEU A 157 1.02 -3.40 -23.58
N CYS A 158 -0.27 -3.50 -23.88
CA CYS A 158 -1.04 -4.74 -23.75
C CYS A 158 -0.50 -5.82 -24.70
N VAL A 159 -0.33 -5.51 -25.99
CA VAL A 159 0.14 -6.45 -27.01
C VAL A 159 1.53 -6.98 -26.67
N VAL A 160 2.47 -6.11 -26.29
CA VAL A 160 3.84 -6.50 -25.94
C VAL A 160 3.87 -7.29 -24.64
N SER A 161 3.27 -6.77 -23.57
CA SER A 161 3.34 -7.41 -22.24
C SER A 161 2.67 -8.78 -22.22
N PHE A 162 1.47 -8.90 -22.81
CA PHE A 162 0.77 -10.19 -22.88
C PHE A 162 1.30 -11.09 -23.98
N GLY A 163 1.83 -10.54 -25.09
CA GLY A 163 2.52 -11.32 -26.11
C GLY A 163 3.71 -12.07 -25.53
N ILE A 164 4.55 -11.38 -24.75
CA ILE A 164 5.66 -12.00 -24.01
C ILE A 164 5.13 -13.02 -23.00
N LEU A 165 4.10 -12.68 -22.22
CA LEU A 165 3.52 -13.59 -21.23
C LEU A 165 3.03 -14.90 -21.87
N PHE A 166 2.26 -14.83 -22.95
CA PHE A 166 1.74 -16.01 -23.65
C PHE A 166 2.86 -16.82 -24.32
N LEU A 167 3.90 -16.15 -24.83
CA LEU A 167 5.10 -16.82 -25.34
C LEU A 167 5.80 -17.62 -24.23
N LEU A 168 6.05 -17.01 -23.07
CA LEU A 168 6.70 -17.69 -21.95
C LEU A 168 5.82 -18.83 -21.41
N THR A 169 4.50 -18.64 -21.37
CA THR A 169 3.53 -19.67 -20.99
C THR A 169 3.58 -20.86 -21.96
N PHE A 170 3.67 -20.59 -23.25
CA PHE A 170 3.87 -21.63 -24.28
C PHE A 170 5.20 -22.36 -24.08
N LEU A 171 6.31 -21.65 -23.86
CA LEU A 171 7.63 -22.26 -23.62
C LEU A 171 7.62 -23.17 -22.39
N TYR A 172 6.97 -22.74 -21.31
CA TYR A 172 6.77 -23.55 -20.12
C TYR A 172 5.97 -24.84 -20.40
N ASN A 173 4.87 -24.72 -21.16
CA ASN A 173 4.05 -25.87 -21.57
C ASN A 173 4.84 -26.84 -22.45
N PHE A 174 5.62 -26.30 -23.38
CA PHE A 174 6.48 -27.06 -24.27
C PHE A 174 7.54 -27.86 -23.50
N MET A 175 8.22 -27.22 -22.54
CA MET A 175 9.22 -27.87 -21.69
C MET A 175 8.61 -29.01 -20.87
N GLN A 176 7.44 -28.80 -20.26
CA GLN A 176 6.77 -29.84 -19.48
C GLN A 176 6.49 -31.11 -20.31
N ILE A 177 6.17 -30.97 -21.59
CA ILE A 177 5.80 -32.10 -22.44
C ILE A 177 7.01 -32.83 -22.99
N LYS A 178 8.05 -32.08 -23.36
CA LYS A 178 9.32 -32.70 -23.79
C LYS A 178 9.87 -33.59 -22.68
N LEU A 179 9.84 -33.11 -21.43
CA LEU A 179 10.35 -33.78 -20.25
C LEU A 179 9.41 -34.86 -19.66
N ALA A 180 8.15 -34.92 -20.07
CA ALA A 180 7.20 -35.88 -19.50
C ALA A 180 7.40 -37.30 -20.05
N ASN A 181 7.43 -38.30 -19.16
CA ASN A 181 7.43 -39.71 -19.53
C ASN A 181 6.00 -40.21 -19.78
N PRO A 182 5.69 -40.86 -20.93
CA PRO A 182 4.34 -41.33 -21.26
C PRO A 182 3.75 -42.28 -20.20
N ILE A 183 4.58 -43.17 -19.65
CA ILE A 183 4.18 -44.14 -18.62
C ILE A 183 3.86 -43.45 -17.28
N GLU A 184 4.60 -42.41 -16.91
CA GLU A 184 4.30 -41.61 -15.71
C GLU A 184 3.05 -40.74 -15.89
N LEU A 185 2.77 -40.27 -17.11
CA LEU A 185 1.54 -39.52 -17.43
C LEU A 185 0.27 -40.36 -17.24
N LEU A 186 0.35 -41.68 -17.47
CA LEU A 186 -0.77 -42.62 -17.31
C LEU A 186 -0.88 -43.20 -15.90
N ARG A 187 0.26 -43.56 -15.29
CA ARG A 187 0.29 -44.08 -13.92
C ARG A 187 0.22 -42.98 -12.86
N GLY A 188 0.35 -41.71 -13.22
CA GLY A 188 0.46 -40.56 -12.31
C GLY A 188 -0.71 -40.37 -11.33
N THR A 189 -1.86 -41.02 -11.55
CA THR A 189 -2.95 -41.11 -10.55
C THR A 189 -3.10 -42.47 -9.86
N ASN A 190 -2.49 -43.54 -10.37
CA ASN A 190 -2.66 -44.92 -9.88
C ASN A 190 -1.48 -45.43 -9.03
N VAL A 191 -0.36 -44.72 -8.96
CA VAL A 191 0.67 -45.01 -7.95
C VAL A 191 0.13 -44.51 -6.61
N GLY A 192 -0.33 -45.43 -5.76
CA GLY A 192 -0.93 -45.13 -4.46
C GLY A 192 -0.23 -43.95 -3.78
N GLU A 193 -1.01 -42.95 -3.40
CA GLU A 193 -0.45 -41.69 -2.91
C GLU A 193 0.42 -41.95 -1.68
N ARG A 194 1.74 -41.90 -1.88
CA ARG A 194 2.69 -42.05 -0.78
C ARG A 194 2.40 -40.99 0.27
N GLU A 195 2.41 -41.39 1.53
CA GLU A 195 2.19 -40.48 2.65
C GLU A 195 3.10 -39.25 2.50
N PRO A 196 2.57 -38.02 2.64
CA PRO A 196 3.41 -36.83 2.59
C PRO A 196 4.50 -36.89 3.66
N LYS A 197 5.77 -36.81 3.23
CA LYS A 197 6.89 -36.66 4.15
C LYS A 197 6.82 -35.27 4.80
N THR A 198 7.00 -35.23 6.12
CA THR A 198 7.07 -33.95 6.83
C THR A 198 8.40 -33.29 6.50
N LYS A 199 8.37 -32.15 5.82
CA LYS A 199 9.57 -31.35 5.56
C LYS A 199 9.82 -30.44 6.77
N ILE A 200 10.38 -31.01 7.84
CA ILE A 200 10.60 -30.30 9.12
C ILE A 200 11.42 -29.03 8.90
N PHE A 201 12.52 -29.11 8.13
CA PHE A 201 13.34 -27.94 7.79
C PHE A 201 12.52 -26.81 7.17
N MET A 202 11.69 -27.11 6.16
CA MET A 202 10.82 -26.13 5.51
C MET A 202 9.76 -25.56 6.47
N THR A 203 9.32 -26.34 7.44
CA THR A 203 8.41 -25.87 8.50
C THR A 203 9.12 -24.87 9.42
N ILE A 204 10.35 -25.19 9.86
CA ILE A 204 11.17 -24.30 10.69
C ILE A 204 11.46 -23.00 9.94
N VAL A 205 11.90 -23.06 8.69
CA VAL A 205 12.11 -21.88 7.83
C VAL A 205 10.84 -21.03 7.76
N GLY A 206 9.68 -21.66 7.55
CA GLY A 206 8.40 -20.96 7.51
C GLY A 206 8.07 -20.22 8.81
N VAL A 207 8.23 -20.87 9.97
CA VAL A 207 8.00 -20.26 11.28
C VAL A 207 8.98 -19.11 11.53
N VAL A 208 10.27 -19.32 11.26
CA VAL A 208 11.32 -18.32 11.48
C VAL A 208 11.10 -17.10 10.57
N CYS A 209 10.79 -17.29 9.29
CA CYS A 209 10.50 -16.18 8.38
C CYS A 209 9.31 -15.34 8.85
N LEU A 210 8.20 -15.97 9.29
CA LEU A 210 7.06 -15.21 9.81
C LEU A 210 7.37 -14.53 11.14
N ALA A 211 8.09 -15.20 12.05
CA ALA A 211 8.48 -14.61 13.32
C ALA A 211 9.36 -13.37 13.11
N ILE A 212 10.34 -13.43 12.22
CA ILE A 212 11.18 -12.28 11.86
C ILE A 212 10.35 -11.19 11.19
N ALA A 213 9.46 -11.54 10.25
CA ALA A 213 8.63 -10.56 9.58
C ALA A 213 7.72 -9.79 10.57
N TYR A 214 7.11 -10.51 11.51
CA TYR A 214 6.25 -9.90 12.52
C TYR A 214 7.04 -9.10 13.55
N TYR A 215 8.22 -9.61 13.95
CA TYR A 215 9.14 -8.85 14.79
C TYR A 215 9.48 -7.51 14.13
N ILE A 216 9.93 -7.53 12.87
CA ILE A 216 10.21 -6.32 12.08
C ILE A 216 8.98 -5.40 12.05
N ALA A 217 7.80 -5.92 11.73
CA ALA A 217 6.59 -5.10 11.62
C ALA A 217 6.20 -4.41 12.95
N ILE A 218 6.39 -5.09 14.08
CA ILE A 218 5.99 -4.59 15.39
C ILE A 218 7.05 -3.64 15.96
N THR A 219 8.33 -4.02 15.91
CA THR A 219 9.42 -3.30 16.61
C THR A 219 10.07 -2.18 15.81
N THR A 220 9.86 -2.10 14.49
CA THR A 220 10.50 -1.04 13.68
C THR A 220 9.79 0.30 13.92
N GLU A 221 10.40 1.15 14.74
CA GLU A 221 9.89 2.49 15.06
C GLU A 221 10.43 3.57 14.14
N ASN A 222 11.69 3.46 13.71
CA ASN A 222 12.33 4.47 12.88
C ASN A 222 11.66 4.55 11.49
N PRO A 223 11.18 5.73 11.06
CA PRO A 223 10.45 5.90 9.81
C PRO A 223 11.20 5.44 8.56
N LEU A 224 12.46 5.84 8.39
CA LEU A 224 13.22 5.48 7.19
C LEU A 224 13.44 3.96 7.10
N ASN A 225 13.65 3.32 8.26
CA ASN A 225 13.73 1.86 8.34
C ASN A 225 12.38 1.21 8.06
N VAL A 226 11.26 1.80 8.49
CA VAL A 226 9.92 1.29 8.18
C VAL A 226 9.72 1.20 6.65
N LEU A 227 10.08 2.22 5.87
CA LEU A 227 9.91 2.18 4.41
C LEU A 227 10.72 1.08 3.73
N THR A 228 11.97 0.90 4.13
CA THR A 228 12.87 -0.11 3.53
C THR A 228 12.54 -1.53 3.99
N LEU A 229 12.34 -1.72 5.30
CA LEU A 229 12.03 -3.02 5.89
C LEU A 229 10.61 -3.49 5.59
N PHE A 230 9.69 -2.60 5.18
CA PHE A 230 8.33 -3.01 4.79
C PHE A 230 8.37 -4.03 3.65
N PHE A 231 9.16 -3.77 2.61
CA PHE A 231 9.30 -4.71 1.49
C PHE A 231 9.96 -6.02 1.92
N VAL A 232 10.95 -5.96 2.81
CA VAL A 232 11.61 -7.15 3.37
C VAL A 232 10.61 -7.99 4.18
N ALA A 233 9.81 -7.36 5.04
CA ALA A 233 8.78 -8.02 5.83
C ALA A 233 7.72 -8.67 4.93
N VAL A 234 7.26 -7.98 3.87
CA VAL A 234 6.32 -8.53 2.89
C VAL A 234 6.89 -9.78 2.20
N LEU A 235 8.15 -9.74 1.75
CA LEU A 235 8.80 -10.90 1.13
C LEU A 235 8.93 -12.08 2.10
N LEU A 236 9.31 -11.82 3.36
CA LEU A 236 9.37 -12.84 4.40
C LEU A 236 7.99 -13.42 4.73
N VAL A 237 6.93 -12.61 4.75
CA VAL A 237 5.54 -13.09 4.89
C VAL A 237 5.17 -14.00 3.73
N ILE A 238 5.49 -13.64 2.49
CA ILE A 238 5.22 -14.47 1.31
C ILE A 238 5.95 -15.81 1.44
N ILE A 239 7.27 -15.80 1.65
CA ILE A 239 8.10 -17.02 1.77
C ILE A 239 7.61 -17.89 2.94
N GLY A 240 7.40 -17.27 4.12
CA GLY A 240 6.95 -17.94 5.33
C GLY A 240 5.58 -18.59 5.15
N THR A 241 4.64 -17.87 4.52
CA THR A 241 3.29 -18.38 4.23
C THR A 241 3.34 -19.57 3.28
N PHE A 242 4.08 -19.49 2.17
CA PHE A 242 4.23 -20.63 1.26
C PHE A 242 4.86 -21.84 1.95
N ALA A 243 5.89 -21.63 2.77
CA ALA A 243 6.55 -22.69 3.53
C ALA A 243 5.63 -23.34 4.58
N LEU A 244 4.87 -22.55 5.34
CA LEU A 244 3.94 -23.07 6.35
C LEU A 244 2.74 -23.78 5.73
N PHE A 245 2.15 -23.24 4.66
CA PHE A 245 1.05 -23.94 4.00
C PHE A 245 1.51 -25.26 3.37
N THR A 246 2.72 -25.32 2.79
CA THR A 246 3.21 -26.53 2.09
C THR A 246 3.81 -27.59 3.01
N ALA A 247 4.49 -27.21 4.10
CA ALA A 247 5.12 -28.13 5.02
C ALA A 247 4.52 -28.10 6.43
N GLY A 248 4.26 -26.90 6.97
CA GLY A 248 3.72 -26.72 8.32
C GLY A 248 2.31 -27.28 8.51
N SER A 249 1.43 -27.11 7.54
CA SER A 249 0.07 -27.67 7.59
C SER A 249 0.08 -29.21 7.67
N ILE A 250 1.01 -29.85 6.96
CA ILE A 250 1.21 -31.30 6.99
C ILE A 250 1.78 -31.72 8.34
N ALA A 251 2.76 -30.98 8.88
CA ALA A 251 3.32 -31.22 10.20
C ALA A 251 2.24 -31.14 11.30
N LEU A 252 1.41 -30.10 11.26
CA LEU A 252 0.28 -29.91 12.16
C LEU A 252 -0.73 -31.06 12.07
N LEU A 253 -1.10 -31.47 10.85
CA LEU A 253 -2.03 -32.58 10.66
C LEU A 253 -1.49 -33.92 11.18
N LYS A 254 -0.18 -34.18 11.06
CA LYS A 254 0.45 -35.37 11.67
C LYS A 254 0.48 -35.29 13.20
N LEU A 255 0.70 -34.10 13.76
CA LEU A 255 0.63 -33.89 15.21
C LEU A 255 -0.79 -34.18 15.72
N LEU A 256 -1.82 -33.67 15.03
CA LEU A 256 -3.23 -33.98 15.34
C LEU A 256 -3.55 -35.47 15.19
N ARG A 257 -2.95 -36.16 14.21
CA ARG A 257 -3.08 -37.61 14.03
C ARG A 257 -2.47 -38.39 15.20
N ASN A 258 -1.34 -37.94 15.74
CA ASN A 258 -0.67 -38.61 16.86
C ASN A 258 -1.45 -38.49 18.17
N ASN A 259 -2.35 -37.51 18.31
CA ASN A 259 -3.25 -37.41 19.44
C ASN A 259 -4.41 -38.42 19.30
N LYS A 260 -4.24 -39.62 19.87
CA LYS A 260 -5.20 -40.73 19.79
C LYS A 260 -6.62 -40.35 20.24
N LYS A 261 -6.76 -39.54 21.30
CA LYS A 261 -8.07 -39.08 21.82
C LYS A 261 -8.82 -38.21 20.81
N PHE A 262 -8.09 -37.40 20.05
CA PHE A 262 -8.66 -36.56 19.00
C PHE A 262 -8.90 -37.34 17.70
N TYR A 263 -7.92 -38.14 17.27
CA TYR A 263 -7.92 -38.78 15.95
C TYR A 263 -8.96 -39.89 15.80
N TYR A 264 -9.16 -40.75 16.80
CA TYR A 264 -10.11 -41.87 16.70
C TYR A 264 -11.59 -41.46 16.85
N ASN A 265 -11.88 -40.18 17.04
CA ASN A 265 -13.25 -39.68 16.94
C ASN A 265 -13.72 -39.75 15.47
N LYS A 266 -14.85 -40.41 15.21
CA LYS A 266 -15.44 -40.62 13.88
C LYS A 266 -15.49 -39.34 13.03
N ARG A 267 -15.73 -38.18 13.66
CA ARG A 267 -15.83 -36.89 12.98
C ARG A 267 -14.45 -36.31 12.58
N HIS A 268 -13.41 -36.59 13.34
CA HIS A 268 -12.06 -36.04 13.15
C HIS A 268 -11.16 -36.94 12.31
N PHE A 269 -11.30 -38.26 12.43
CA PHE A 269 -10.52 -39.24 11.67
C PHE A 269 -10.53 -38.96 10.16
N MET A 270 -11.74 -38.85 9.60
CA MET A 270 -11.96 -38.61 8.17
C MET A 270 -11.48 -37.23 7.72
N ALA A 271 -11.63 -36.21 8.59
CA ALA A 271 -11.17 -34.86 8.31
C ALA A 271 -9.63 -34.79 8.28
N VAL A 272 -8.95 -35.31 9.31
CA VAL A 272 -7.48 -35.27 9.43
C VAL A 272 -6.81 -36.12 8.36
N SER A 273 -7.28 -37.35 8.16
CA SER A 273 -6.71 -38.28 7.17
C SER A 273 -6.85 -37.72 5.75
N GLY A 274 -8.04 -37.25 5.36
CA GLY A 274 -8.25 -36.67 4.03
C GLY A 274 -7.51 -35.34 3.82
N MET A 275 -7.45 -34.47 4.84
CA MET A 275 -6.72 -33.20 4.76
C MET A 275 -5.21 -33.38 4.56
N LEU A 276 -4.62 -34.44 5.10
CA LEU A 276 -3.18 -34.72 4.96
C LEU A 276 -2.78 -34.83 3.48
N TYR A 277 -3.59 -35.54 2.68
CA TYR A 277 -3.37 -35.70 1.25
C TYR A 277 -3.74 -34.44 0.46
N ARG A 278 -4.82 -33.75 0.84
CA ARG A 278 -5.22 -32.48 0.19
C ARG A 278 -4.17 -31.38 0.36
N MET A 279 -3.57 -31.26 1.56
CA MET A 279 -2.50 -30.29 1.80
C MET A 279 -1.28 -30.58 0.95
N LYS A 280 -0.88 -31.84 0.80
CA LYS A 280 0.23 -32.23 -0.08
C LYS A 280 0.02 -31.76 -1.53
N GLN A 281 -1.21 -31.82 -2.03
CA GLN A 281 -1.51 -31.54 -3.43
C GLN A 281 -1.77 -30.07 -3.73
N ASN A 282 -2.41 -29.35 -2.79
CA ASN A 282 -3.01 -28.04 -3.07
C ASN A 282 -2.61 -26.94 -2.08
N ALA A 283 -1.65 -27.18 -1.19
CA ALA A 283 -1.16 -26.18 -0.24
C ALA A 283 -0.70 -24.86 -0.88
N ALA A 284 0.02 -24.93 -2.02
CA ALA A 284 0.49 -23.73 -2.71
C ALA A 284 -0.67 -22.80 -3.10
N GLY A 285 -1.81 -23.36 -3.51
CA GLY A 285 -2.98 -22.55 -3.84
C GLY A 285 -3.63 -21.89 -2.63
N LEU A 286 -3.59 -22.55 -1.47
CA LEU A 286 -4.05 -21.94 -0.22
C LEU A 286 -3.14 -20.81 0.26
N ALA A 287 -1.83 -20.98 0.10
CA ALA A 287 -0.87 -19.90 0.35
C ALA A 287 -1.14 -18.70 -0.56
N SER A 288 -1.35 -18.92 -1.87
CA SER A 288 -1.69 -17.85 -2.81
C SER A 288 -2.97 -17.13 -2.40
N ILE A 289 -4.03 -17.86 -2.05
CA ILE A 289 -5.30 -17.26 -1.57
C ILE A 289 -5.06 -16.41 -0.31
N CYS A 290 -4.25 -16.89 0.64
CA CYS A 290 -3.90 -16.14 1.86
C CYS A 290 -3.19 -14.83 1.53
N ILE A 291 -2.15 -14.88 0.70
CA ILE A 291 -1.35 -13.71 0.33
C ILE A 291 -2.19 -12.69 -0.44
N LEU A 292 -2.98 -13.13 -1.43
CA LEU A 292 -3.85 -12.20 -2.15
C LEU A 292 -4.93 -11.60 -1.26
N SER A 293 -5.50 -12.37 -0.34
CA SER A 293 -6.46 -11.85 0.64
C SER A 293 -5.81 -10.78 1.53
N THR A 294 -4.58 -11.05 2.00
CA THR A 294 -3.79 -10.08 2.78
C THR A 294 -3.55 -8.80 1.99
N MET A 295 -3.17 -8.91 0.72
CA MET A 295 -2.95 -7.76 -0.17
C MET A 295 -4.23 -6.93 -0.37
N VAL A 296 -5.38 -7.58 -0.61
CA VAL A 296 -6.67 -6.89 -0.72
C VAL A 296 -6.99 -6.12 0.56
N LEU A 297 -6.86 -6.78 1.71
CA LEU A 297 -7.15 -6.18 3.01
C LEU A 297 -6.26 -4.97 3.29
N VAL A 298 -4.94 -5.08 3.08
CA VAL A 298 -4.01 -3.97 3.31
C VAL A 298 -4.28 -2.83 2.32
N VAL A 299 -4.35 -3.10 1.02
CA VAL A 299 -4.50 -2.06 0.00
C VAL A 299 -5.82 -1.32 0.14
N ILE A 300 -6.93 -2.02 0.33
CA ILE A 300 -8.24 -1.37 0.46
C ILE A 300 -8.32 -0.61 1.78
N SER A 301 -7.94 -1.21 2.91
CA SER A 301 -8.08 -0.53 4.21
C SER A 301 -7.25 0.75 4.31
N THR A 302 -6.00 0.76 3.83
CA THR A 302 -5.13 1.93 3.86
C THR A 302 -5.61 3.04 2.95
N THR A 303 -6.02 2.70 1.73
CA THR A 303 -6.44 3.70 0.76
C THR A 303 -7.83 4.26 1.06
N VAL A 304 -8.73 3.45 1.63
CA VAL A 304 -10.00 3.92 2.21
C VAL A 304 -9.74 4.87 3.38
N SER A 305 -8.84 4.50 4.31
CA SER A 305 -8.55 5.37 5.46
C SER A 305 -7.96 6.70 5.03
N MET A 306 -7.06 6.70 4.03
CA MET A 306 -6.52 7.94 3.46
C MET A 306 -7.62 8.82 2.86
N TYR A 307 -8.53 8.24 2.07
CA TYR A 307 -9.60 9.02 1.44
C TYR A 307 -10.62 9.57 2.44
N VAL A 308 -11.07 8.74 3.38
CA VAL A 308 -12.02 9.17 4.42
C VAL A 308 -11.36 10.15 5.40
N GLY A 309 -10.06 10.00 5.65
CA GLY A 309 -9.27 10.82 6.55
C GLY A 309 -8.86 12.19 6.00
N ILE A 310 -9.16 12.52 4.73
CA ILE A 310 -8.74 13.78 4.09
C ILE A 310 -8.97 15.01 4.97
N GLN A 311 -10.12 15.11 5.64
CA GLN A 311 -10.46 16.28 6.45
C GLN A 311 -9.63 16.35 7.74
N ASP A 312 -9.45 15.22 8.44
CA ASP A 312 -8.59 15.14 9.63
C ASP A 312 -7.16 15.56 9.25
N GLU A 313 -6.72 15.08 8.10
CA GLU A 313 -5.40 15.32 7.53
C GLU A 313 -5.16 16.79 7.17
N LEU A 314 -6.16 17.40 6.53
CA LEU A 314 -6.11 18.78 6.08
C LEU A 314 -6.08 19.72 7.29
N MET A 315 -6.81 19.40 8.35
CA MET A 315 -6.82 20.16 9.61
C MET A 315 -5.49 20.00 10.37
N ALA A 316 -4.90 18.80 10.37
CA ALA A 316 -3.58 18.57 10.96
C ALA A 316 -2.49 19.31 10.16
N ARG A 317 -2.51 19.27 8.83
CA ARG A 317 -1.50 19.96 8.01
C ARG A 317 -1.65 21.48 8.03
N TYR A 318 -2.88 21.97 7.98
CA TYR A 318 -3.21 23.39 7.93
C TYR A 318 -4.15 23.76 9.08
N PRO A 319 -3.63 23.89 10.32
CA PRO A 319 -4.45 24.18 11.50
C PRO A 319 -5.17 25.53 11.42
N ASN A 320 -4.66 26.45 10.61
CA ASN A 320 -5.24 27.76 10.33
C ASN A 320 -5.65 27.88 8.85
N ASP A 321 -6.65 28.70 8.54
CA ASP A 321 -7.13 28.87 7.16
C ASP A 321 -6.03 29.42 6.25
N VAL A 322 -5.23 30.36 6.77
CA VAL A 322 -4.08 30.97 6.08
C VAL A 322 -2.85 30.96 6.98
N CYS A 323 -1.71 30.63 6.38
CA CYS A 323 -0.38 30.78 6.98
C CYS A 323 0.53 31.52 6.00
N VAL A 324 0.93 32.74 6.34
CA VAL A 324 1.96 33.50 5.63
C VAL A 324 3.28 33.29 6.35
N THR A 325 4.32 33.00 5.58
CA THR A 325 5.67 32.90 6.13
C THR A 325 6.65 33.66 5.25
N VAL A 326 7.54 34.41 5.88
CA VAL A 326 8.56 35.23 5.23
C VAL A 326 9.90 35.01 5.90
N ASP A 327 10.90 34.70 5.09
CA ASP A 327 12.26 34.43 5.54
C ASP A 327 13.16 35.64 5.33
N TYR A 328 13.86 36.04 6.37
CA TYR A 328 14.77 37.18 6.40
C TYR A 328 16.22 36.75 6.61
N ASN A 329 17.15 37.54 6.03
CA ASN A 329 18.60 37.40 6.19
C ASN A 329 19.15 38.19 7.38
N SER A 330 18.29 38.62 8.30
CA SER A 330 18.66 39.32 9.53
C SER A 330 17.49 39.26 10.51
N VAL A 331 17.75 39.42 11.82
CA VAL A 331 16.68 39.51 12.83
C VAL A 331 16.12 40.92 12.80
N ILE A 332 15.14 41.13 11.92
CA ILE A 332 14.40 42.38 11.81
C ILE A 332 12.94 42.11 12.19
N ASP A 333 12.41 42.85 13.16
CA ASP A 333 10.98 42.82 13.43
C ASP A 333 10.21 43.69 12.42
N LYS A 334 9.98 43.12 11.24
CA LYS A 334 9.05 43.67 10.24
C LYS A 334 7.70 42.96 10.25
N SER A 335 7.41 42.15 11.29
CA SER A 335 6.16 41.39 11.32
C SER A 335 4.96 42.31 11.25
N SER A 336 5.03 43.44 11.96
CA SER A 336 3.98 44.45 12.02
C SER A 336 3.68 45.11 10.66
N GLU A 337 4.70 45.34 9.81
CA GLU A 337 4.53 45.97 8.50
C GLU A 337 3.78 45.07 7.53
N ILE A 338 4.24 43.81 7.37
CA ILE A 338 3.61 42.86 6.47
C ILE A 338 2.24 42.43 6.99
N GLU A 339 2.10 42.27 8.30
CA GLU A 339 0.83 42.02 8.95
C GLU A 339 -0.17 43.13 8.61
N LYS A 340 0.23 44.40 8.78
CA LYS A 340 -0.60 45.54 8.40
C LYS A 340 -0.95 45.53 6.91
N ALA A 341 0.04 45.31 6.03
CA ALA A 341 -0.21 45.24 4.59
C ALA A 341 -1.24 44.15 4.22
N ILE A 342 -1.19 42.99 4.88
CA ILE A 342 -2.17 41.92 4.69
C ILE A 342 -3.56 42.39 5.14
N PHE A 343 -3.69 42.88 6.37
CA PHE A 343 -4.99 43.26 6.97
C PHE A 343 -5.55 44.62 6.51
N ASP A 344 -4.80 45.39 5.73
CA ASP A 344 -5.34 46.54 4.99
C ASP A 344 -6.10 46.07 3.72
N GLU A 345 -5.73 44.91 3.15
CA GLU A 345 -6.34 44.33 1.94
C GLU A 345 -7.50 43.36 2.26
N ILE A 346 -7.50 42.77 3.46
CA ILE A 346 -8.58 41.92 3.98
C ILE A 346 -9.16 42.56 5.24
N ASP A 347 -10.49 42.60 5.38
CA ASP A 347 -11.11 43.20 6.56
C ASP A 347 -10.67 42.47 7.84
N SER A 348 -9.89 43.17 8.68
CA SER A 348 -9.38 42.66 9.95
C SER A 348 -10.51 42.22 10.91
N ALA A 349 -11.71 42.76 10.75
CA ALA A 349 -12.88 42.36 11.52
C ALA A 349 -13.39 40.96 11.15
N GLU A 350 -12.99 40.41 10.00
CA GLU A 350 -13.40 39.09 9.51
C GLU A 350 -12.44 37.95 9.89
N VAL A 351 -11.38 38.20 10.67
CA VAL A 351 -10.40 37.16 11.06
C VAL A 351 -10.41 36.83 12.55
N LYS A 352 -10.07 35.60 12.91
CA LYS A 352 -9.94 35.10 14.29
C LYS A 352 -8.68 34.24 14.45
N ASN A 353 -8.34 33.90 15.69
CA ASN A 353 -7.16 33.08 16.03
C ASN A 353 -5.86 33.60 15.41
N LYS A 354 -5.75 34.92 15.24
CA LYS A 354 -4.60 35.58 14.65
C LYS A 354 -3.38 35.41 15.56
N LYS A 355 -2.28 34.94 14.99
CA LYS A 355 -0.98 34.79 15.65
C LYS A 355 0.11 35.23 14.68
N ALA A 356 0.94 36.17 15.13
CA ALA A 356 2.12 36.62 14.41
C ALA A 356 3.32 36.51 15.35
N PHE A 357 4.34 35.79 14.93
CA PHE A 357 5.54 35.56 15.72
C PHE A 357 6.72 35.25 14.80
N SER A 358 7.92 35.47 15.29
CA SER A 358 9.14 35.21 14.54
C SER A 358 10.01 34.20 15.29
N TYR A 359 10.84 33.48 14.54
CA TYR A 359 11.76 32.50 15.09
C TYR A 359 12.93 32.26 14.14
N LEU A 360 14.06 31.86 14.72
CA LEU A 360 15.19 31.29 14.01
C LEU A 360 15.06 29.76 14.01
N SER A 361 14.92 29.15 12.84
CA SER A 361 14.87 27.68 12.70
C SER A 361 16.25 27.11 12.42
N VAL A 362 16.81 26.33 13.32
CA VAL A 362 18.15 25.75 13.16
C VAL A 362 18.12 24.23 13.20
N PHE A 363 18.80 23.62 12.22
CA PHE A 363 19.05 22.19 12.18
C PHE A 363 20.44 21.90 12.75
N VAL A 364 20.49 21.25 13.90
CA VAL A 364 21.72 21.07 14.69
C VAL A 364 21.98 19.60 15.01
N GLY A 365 23.24 19.20 15.00
CA GLY A 365 23.71 17.91 15.53
C GLY A 365 24.19 18.08 16.97
N GLN A 366 24.11 17.01 17.75
CA GLN A 366 24.60 17.02 19.13
C GLN A 366 26.04 16.51 19.22
N LYS A 367 26.95 17.35 19.74
CA LYS A 367 28.36 17.04 20.04
C LYS A 367 28.60 17.18 21.55
N GLY A 368 28.46 16.08 22.29
CA GLY A 368 28.49 16.12 23.75
C GLY A 368 27.30 16.91 24.32
N ASP A 369 27.60 18.06 24.93
CA ASP A 369 26.61 19.01 25.48
C ASP A 369 26.28 20.18 24.55
N ASP A 370 26.95 20.27 23.39
CA ASP A 370 26.79 21.35 22.42
C ASP A 370 25.93 20.94 21.23
N PHE A 371 25.04 21.84 20.83
CA PHE A 371 24.20 21.74 19.64
C PHE A 371 24.77 22.66 18.57
N THR A 372 25.29 22.05 17.51
CA THR A 372 26.06 22.76 16.47
C THR A 372 25.66 22.32 15.07
N THR A 373 25.93 23.15 14.07
CA THR A 373 25.69 22.89 12.64
C THR A 373 26.88 22.19 11.96
N ASP A 374 27.79 21.60 12.74
CA ASP A 374 28.94 20.84 12.22
C ASP A 374 28.48 19.63 11.40
N LYS A 375 28.94 19.56 10.14
CA LYS A 375 28.57 18.52 9.19
C LYS A 375 28.96 17.11 9.66
N GLU A 376 29.99 16.97 10.48
CA GLU A 376 30.39 15.66 11.03
C GLU A 376 29.36 15.08 12.01
N HIS A 377 28.58 15.95 12.66
CA HIS A 377 27.64 15.57 13.71
C HIS A 377 26.18 15.66 13.27
N LEU A 378 25.93 16.18 12.06
CA LEU A 378 24.64 16.22 11.41
C LEU A 378 24.33 14.88 10.75
N SER A 379 23.45 14.10 11.38
CA SER A 379 22.82 12.93 10.78
C SER A 379 21.35 12.90 11.18
N TYR A 380 20.47 12.41 10.31
CA TYR A 380 19.03 12.34 10.63
C TYR A 380 18.73 11.71 12.00
N GLN A 381 19.55 10.74 12.45
CA GLN A 381 19.38 10.06 13.74
C GLN A 381 19.95 10.82 14.95
N ASN A 382 20.82 11.81 14.75
CA ASN A 382 21.41 12.61 15.83
C ASN A 382 21.10 14.12 15.70
N SER A 383 20.26 14.49 14.75
CA SER A 383 19.90 15.87 14.48
C SER A 383 18.65 16.30 15.25
N TYR A 384 18.65 17.56 15.62
CA TYR A 384 17.55 18.27 16.26
C TYR A 384 17.11 19.43 15.39
N LEU A 385 15.82 19.74 15.40
CA LEU A 385 15.28 20.96 14.85
C LEU A 385 14.84 21.87 16.00
N PHE A 386 15.53 22.98 16.18
CA PHE A 386 15.18 23.98 17.18
C PHE A 386 14.60 25.22 16.52
N TYR A 387 13.46 25.64 17.05
CA TYR A 387 12.90 26.96 16.82
C TYR A 387 13.34 27.86 17.98
N ILE A 388 14.26 28.78 17.71
CA ILE A 388 14.80 29.71 18.69
C ILE A 388 14.03 31.03 18.56
N LEU A 389 13.45 31.51 19.65
CA LEU A 389 12.62 32.72 19.65
C LEU A 389 12.61 33.40 21.01
N SER A 390 12.20 34.66 21.04
CA SER A 390 12.02 35.39 22.29
C SER A 390 10.80 34.89 23.05
N LYS A 391 10.79 35.16 24.36
CA LYS A 391 9.66 34.87 25.24
C LYS A 391 8.37 35.47 24.72
N ASP A 392 8.40 36.70 24.22
CA ASP A 392 7.21 37.39 23.73
C ASP A 392 6.64 36.70 22.48
N ASP A 393 7.49 36.34 21.52
CA ASP A 393 7.06 35.60 20.33
C ASP A 393 6.57 34.19 20.64
N PHE A 394 7.18 33.51 21.63
CA PHE A 394 6.67 32.22 22.09
C PHE A 394 5.28 32.34 22.72
N ILE A 395 5.02 33.39 23.52
CA ILE A 395 3.70 33.63 24.11
C ILE A 395 2.67 34.01 23.03
N LYS A 396 3.04 34.80 22.01
CA LYS A 396 2.17 35.09 20.85
C LYS A 396 1.80 33.80 20.10
N LYS A 397 2.76 32.89 19.93
CA LYS A 397 2.53 31.58 19.33
C LYS A 397 1.62 30.70 20.20
N ASP A 398 1.93 30.55 21.47
CA ASP A 398 1.21 29.68 22.40
C ASP A 398 1.01 30.35 23.77
N SER A 399 -0.16 30.98 23.91
CA SER A 399 -0.55 31.68 25.12
C SER A 399 -0.74 30.76 26.33
N SER A 400 -0.85 29.43 26.15
CA SER A 400 -1.01 28.47 27.25
C SER A 400 0.23 28.35 28.15
N PHE A 401 1.37 28.86 27.69
CA PHE A 401 2.62 28.89 28.43
C PHE A 401 2.90 30.22 29.13
N LYS A 402 2.03 31.23 28.97
CA LYS A 402 2.20 32.57 29.53
C LYS A 402 2.50 32.54 31.04
N ASP A 403 1.74 31.76 31.79
CA ASP A 403 1.90 31.64 33.25
C ASP A 403 2.95 30.60 33.67
N LYS A 404 3.41 29.74 32.75
CA LYS A 404 4.32 28.62 33.03
C LYS A 404 5.79 29.01 32.93
N ILE A 405 6.15 29.82 31.93
CA ILE A 405 7.54 30.17 31.62
C ILE A 405 8.14 31.05 32.71
N GLY A 406 7.40 32.03 33.22
CA GLY A 406 7.92 32.99 34.21
C GLY A 406 8.91 33.98 33.58
N ASN A 407 9.81 34.57 34.39
CA ASN A 407 10.83 35.49 33.88
C ASN A 407 12.08 34.74 33.41
N ILE A 408 12.69 35.19 32.31
CA ILE A 408 13.93 34.64 31.75
C ILE A 408 14.98 35.75 31.81
N SER A 409 16.10 35.50 32.48
CA SER A 409 17.20 36.48 32.56
C SER A 409 18.17 36.30 31.38
N LYS A 410 18.95 37.34 31.07
CA LYS A 410 20.00 37.24 30.04
C LYS A 410 20.98 36.10 30.36
N GLY A 411 21.22 35.22 29.38
CA GLY A 411 22.04 34.00 29.55
C GLY A 411 21.29 32.80 30.12
N GLU A 412 19.98 32.92 30.38
CA GLU A 412 19.10 31.79 30.66
C GLU A 412 18.27 31.42 29.42
N ALA A 413 17.79 30.18 29.37
CA ALA A 413 16.85 29.72 28.35
C ALA A 413 15.78 28.80 28.97
N VAL A 414 14.60 28.79 28.35
CA VAL A 414 13.58 27.76 28.59
C VAL A 414 13.55 26.81 27.41
N VAL A 415 13.59 25.51 27.71
CA VAL A 415 13.69 24.45 26.70
C VAL A 415 12.37 23.68 26.64
N VAL A 416 11.68 23.74 25.49
CA VAL A 416 10.45 22.98 25.26
C VAL A 416 10.76 21.95 24.18
N LEU A 417 10.82 20.66 24.52
CA LEU A 417 11.14 19.61 23.55
C LEU A 417 10.06 18.54 23.53
N ASN A 418 9.98 17.81 22.43
CA ASN A 418 9.15 16.61 22.28
C ASN A 418 9.55 15.45 23.23
N LYS A 419 10.66 15.58 23.95
CA LYS A 419 11.14 14.66 24.97
C LYS A 419 11.73 15.45 26.15
N LYS A 420 11.77 14.85 27.33
CA LYS A 420 12.35 15.45 28.52
C LYS A 420 13.80 15.92 28.32
N TYR A 421 14.11 17.13 28.79
CA TYR A 421 15.46 17.68 28.85
C TYR A 421 15.89 17.90 30.31
N ASP A 422 16.88 17.12 30.76
CA ASP A 422 17.27 17.04 32.19
C ASP A 422 18.58 17.76 32.53
N LYS A 423 19.25 18.38 31.54
CA LYS A 423 20.50 19.10 31.80
C LYS A 423 20.23 20.51 32.30
N LYS A 424 21.12 20.99 33.18
CA LYS A 424 21.06 22.34 33.77
C LYS A 424 21.53 23.44 32.81
N ASP A 425 22.24 23.06 31.77
CA ASP A 425 22.84 23.96 30.79
C ASP A 425 22.61 23.40 29.40
N ILE A 426 22.39 24.30 28.44
CA ILE A 426 22.32 23.99 27.01
C ILE A 426 23.32 24.87 26.27
N LYS A 427 24.15 24.27 25.43
CA LYS A 427 25.09 25.01 24.59
C LYS A 427 24.62 24.99 23.14
N ILE A 428 24.50 26.16 22.54
CA ILE A 428 24.04 26.36 21.16
C ILE A 428 25.10 27.20 20.45
N PHE A 429 25.65 26.68 19.35
CA PHE A 429 26.74 27.33 18.60
C PHE A 429 27.93 27.73 19.50
N GLY A 430 28.23 26.92 20.53
CA GLY A 430 29.30 27.20 21.48
C GLY A 430 28.93 28.14 22.64
N LYS A 431 27.77 28.83 22.59
CA LYS A 431 27.29 29.70 23.67
C LYS A 431 26.48 28.92 24.70
N ASN A 432 26.83 29.06 25.97
CA ASN A 432 26.16 28.38 27.07
C ASN A 432 24.97 29.18 27.61
N TYR A 433 23.83 28.51 27.79
CA TYR A 433 22.63 29.05 28.44
C TYR A 433 22.27 28.17 29.63
N LYS A 434 22.01 28.80 30.78
CA LYS A 434 21.49 28.10 31.94
C LYS A 434 20.01 27.79 31.71
N VAL A 435 19.62 26.53 31.84
CA VAL A 435 18.24 26.09 31.68
C VAL A 435 17.44 26.50 32.91
N ASN A 436 16.57 27.50 32.74
CA ASN A 436 15.68 27.98 33.79
C ASN A 436 14.57 26.94 34.06
N LYS A 437 13.91 26.48 33.00
CA LYS A 437 12.88 25.44 33.01
C LYS A 437 12.96 24.59 31.74
N SER A 438 12.53 23.34 31.86
CA SER A 438 12.27 22.46 30.71
C SER A 438 10.86 21.90 30.73
N PHE A 439 10.26 21.78 29.55
CA PHE A 439 8.93 21.20 29.37
C PHE A 439 8.97 20.13 28.28
N GLU A 440 8.28 19.02 28.53
CA GLU A 440 7.99 18.04 27.50
C GLU A 440 6.67 18.41 26.81
N HIS A 441 6.73 18.74 25.53
CA HIS A 441 5.56 19.12 24.74
C HIS A 441 5.74 18.71 23.28
N THR A 442 4.73 18.07 22.71
CA THR A 442 4.68 17.65 21.31
C THR A 442 3.48 18.29 20.65
N GLU A 443 3.70 18.94 19.51
CA GLU A 443 2.61 19.40 18.65
C GLU A 443 2.22 18.31 17.65
N ASP A 444 0.92 18.09 17.47
CA ASP A 444 0.40 17.07 16.54
C ASP A 444 0.86 17.32 15.09
N ASN A 445 1.11 18.59 14.73
CA ASN A 445 1.53 18.97 13.38
C ASN A 445 3.01 18.64 13.09
N ASP A 446 3.80 18.39 14.13
CA ASP A 446 5.23 18.08 14.03
C ASP A 446 5.51 16.58 14.13
N LEU A 447 4.48 15.74 14.30
CA LEU A 447 4.62 14.27 14.45
C LEU A 447 5.45 13.63 13.33
N TYR A 448 5.31 14.09 12.09
CA TYR A 448 6.13 13.65 10.96
C TYR A 448 7.63 13.97 11.17
N MET A 449 7.94 15.22 11.54
CA MET A 449 9.33 15.64 11.77
C MET A 449 9.91 14.99 13.03
N ILE A 450 9.13 14.88 14.10
CA ILE A 450 9.47 14.16 15.33
C ILE A 450 9.83 12.71 15.05
N SER A 451 9.15 12.08 14.09
CA SER A 451 9.47 10.69 13.74
C SER A 451 10.84 10.56 13.07
N THR A 452 11.34 11.61 12.40
CA THR A 452 12.58 11.58 11.60
C THR A 452 13.80 12.19 12.30
N LEU A 453 13.60 12.93 13.39
CA LEU A 453 14.64 13.66 14.12
C LEU A 453 14.80 13.14 15.55
N ASN A 454 15.99 13.33 16.14
CA ASN A 454 16.25 12.92 17.52
C ASN A 454 15.47 13.79 18.52
N GLY A 455 15.26 15.05 18.20
CA GLY A 455 14.38 15.93 18.97
C GLY A 455 13.93 17.14 18.17
N LEU A 456 12.76 17.64 18.53
CA LEU A 456 12.17 18.83 17.95
C LEU A 456 11.61 19.68 19.07
N GLY A 457 11.78 20.99 18.97
CA GLY A 457 11.10 21.91 19.86
C GLY A 457 11.67 23.32 19.84
N TYR A 458 11.50 24.01 20.96
CA TYR A 458 11.69 25.44 21.08
C TYR A 458 12.74 25.77 22.13
N ILE A 459 13.62 26.70 21.79
CA ILE A 459 14.53 27.35 22.73
C ILE A 459 14.07 28.78 22.89
N ILE A 460 13.61 29.10 24.10
CA ILE A 460 12.97 30.37 24.40
C ILE A 460 13.97 31.23 25.17
N LEU A 461 14.29 32.40 24.61
CA LEU A 461 15.22 33.37 25.16
C LEU A 461 14.50 34.56 25.78
N ASP A 462 15.23 35.40 26.51
CA ASP A 462 14.69 36.57 27.20
C ASP A 462 14.07 37.61 26.24
N ASN A 463 14.74 37.93 25.14
CA ASN A 463 14.32 38.93 24.16
C ASN A 463 14.91 38.68 22.76
N ASP A 464 14.55 39.53 21.79
CA ASP A 464 15.01 39.42 20.41
C ASP A 464 16.51 39.75 20.24
N GLU A 465 17.11 40.54 21.13
CA GLU A 465 18.56 40.80 21.09
C GLU A 465 19.38 39.51 21.32
N SER A 466 18.94 38.67 22.24
CA SER A 466 19.56 37.36 22.48
C SER A 466 19.38 36.39 21.30
N VAL A 467 18.29 36.52 20.53
CA VAL A 467 18.07 35.75 19.30
C VAL A 467 18.97 36.27 18.16
N GLN A 468 19.08 37.59 18.01
CA GLN A 468 20.00 38.24 17.06
C GLN A 468 21.46 37.84 17.31
N GLU A 469 21.88 37.75 18.56
CA GLU A 469 23.25 37.31 18.89
C GLU A 469 23.52 35.88 18.38
N LEU A 470 22.58 34.95 18.54
CA LEU A 470 22.71 33.59 17.98
C LEU A 470 22.64 33.58 16.45
N TYR A 471 21.82 34.45 15.85
CA TYR A 471 21.77 34.62 14.41
C TYR A 471 23.14 35.06 13.86
N ASP A 472 23.75 36.08 14.46
CA ASP A 472 25.06 36.59 14.04
C ASP A 472 26.16 35.53 14.21
N MET A 473 26.06 34.71 15.26
CA MET A 473 26.98 33.61 15.50
C MET A 473 26.88 32.54 14.39
N GLN A 474 25.66 32.09 14.04
CA GLN A 474 25.51 31.13 12.95
C GLN A 474 25.94 31.74 11.60
N GLU A 475 25.71 33.03 11.36
CA GLU A 475 26.08 33.69 10.11
C GLU A 475 27.61 33.73 9.96
N LYS A 476 28.33 34.06 11.05
CA LYS A 476 29.80 34.00 11.08
C LYS A 476 30.32 32.58 10.83
N MET A 477 29.62 31.56 11.34
CA MET A 477 30.03 30.15 11.20
C MET A 477 29.71 29.55 9.82
N LEU A 478 28.56 29.89 9.24
CA LEU A 478 28.00 29.21 8.07
C LEU A 478 28.02 30.07 6.80
N GLY A 479 28.18 31.39 6.92
CA GLY A 479 28.07 32.35 5.83
C GLY A 479 26.76 32.18 5.06
N LYS A 480 26.85 31.88 3.76
CA LYS A 480 25.68 31.66 2.89
C LYS A 480 24.82 30.44 3.26
N GLY A 481 25.28 29.58 4.17
CA GLY A 481 24.53 28.44 4.69
C GLY A 481 23.78 28.72 5.99
N ALA A 482 23.78 29.97 6.48
CA ALA A 482 23.05 30.36 7.68
C ALA A 482 21.53 30.18 7.48
N ASN A 483 20.84 29.79 8.56
CA ASN A 483 19.40 29.62 8.53
C ASN A 483 18.71 30.99 8.61
N TYR A 484 17.55 31.09 7.96
CA TYR A 484 16.78 32.32 7.94
C TYR A 484 16.11 32.63 9.28
N TYR A 485 15.93 33.91 9.55
CA TYR A 485 14.99 34.37 10.55
C TYR A 485 13.61 34.42 9.93
N THR A 486 12.67 33.65 10.46
CA THR A 486 11.37 33.42 9.82
C THR A 486 10.28 34.16 10.58
N ASN A 487 9.53 35.02 9.90
CA ASN A 487 8.27 35.54 10.41
C ASN A 487 7.10 34.67 9.95
N LYS A 488 6.19 34.36 10.87
CA LYS A 488 5.03 33.51 10.59
C LYS A 488 3.74 34.15 11.09
N ILE A 489 2.80 34.35 10.18
CA ILE A 489 1.48 34.93 10.46
C ILE A 489 0.41 33.89 10.12
N ARG A 490 -0.41 33.54 11.10
CA ARG A 490 -1.47 32.54 10.96
C ARG A 490 -2.79 33.13 11.43
N PHE A 491 -3.87 32.83 10.72
CA PHE A 491 -5.22 33.24 11.12
C PHE A 491 -6.30 32.39 10.45
N ASP A 492 -7.50 32.45 11.01
CA ASP A 492 -8.71 31.83 10.47
C ASP A 492 -9.69 32.90 10.01
N PHE A 493 -10.48 32.62 8.97
CA PHE A 493 -11.62 33.46 8.62
C PHE A 493 -12.79 33.16 9.57
N LYS A 494 -13.47 34.21 10.07
CA LYS A 494 -14.68 34.08 10.91
C LYS A 494 -15.85 33.49 10.13
N SER A 495 -15.97 33.86 8.86
CA SER A 495 -17.06 33.49 7.95
C SER A 495 -16.56 33.34 6.51
N GLY A 496 -17.44 32.93 5.60
CA GLY A 496 -17.15 32.82 4.17
C GLY A 496 -17.14 31.40 3.65
N ASN A 497 -17.69 31.21 2.46
CA ASN A 497 -17.68 29.93 1.75
C ASN A 497 -16.30 29.65 1.10
N LYS A 498 -16.11 28.42 0.59
CA LYS A 498 -14.85 27.98 -0.03
C LYS A 498 -14.33 28.95 -1.09
N LYS A 499 -15.21 29.50 -1.94
CA LYS A 499 -14.83 30.43 -3.03
C LYS A 499 -14.38 31.79 -2.48
N GLN A 500 -15.05 32.29 -1.44
CA GLN A 500 -14.67 33.56 -0.81
C GLN A 500 -13.31 33.44 -0.12
N LYS A 501 -13.07 32.36 0.62
CA LYS A 501 -11.76 32.10 1.26
C LYS A 501 -10.63 31.96 0.24
N ALA A 502 -10.88 31.26 -0.87
CA ALA A 502 -9.96 31.15 -2.00
C ALA A 502 -9.63 32.52 -2.63
N ALA A 503 -10.64 33.38 -2.82
CA ALA A 503 -10.44 34.73 -3.35
C ALA A 503 -9.62 35.61 -2.38
N ALA A 504 -9.93 35.55 -1.07
CA ALA A 504 -9.16 36.25 -0.05
C ALA A 504 -7.70 35.80 -0.02
N TYR A 505 -7.44 34.50 -0.09
CA TYR A 505 -6.09 33.96 -0.24
C TYR A 505 -5.32 34.59 -1.42
N LYS A 506 -5.94 34.68 -2.61
CA LYS A 506 -5.28 35.26 -3.79
C LYS A 506 -4.90 36.73 -3.58
N LYS A 507 -5.73 37.49 -2.86
CA LYS A 507 -5.39 38.87 -2.48
C LYS A 507 -4.18 38.92 -1.56
N ILE A 508 -4.18 38.09 -0.52
CA ILE A 508 -3.08 37.98 0.44
C ILE A 508 -1.78 37.59 -0.27
N ASP A 509 -1.80 36.57 -1.12
CA ASP A 509 -0.64 36.14 -1.91
C ASP A 509 -0.08 37.28 -2.78
N ASN A 510 -0.95 38.04 -3.44
CA ASN A 510 -0.53 39.19 -4.24
C ASN A 510 0.11 40.31 -3.39
N VAL A 511 -0.44 40.60 -2.20
CA VAL A 511 0.12 41.59 -1.27
C VAL A 511 1.50 41.16 -0.79
N VAL A 512 1.64 39.92 -0.32
CA VAL A 512 2.92 39.38 0.16
C VAL A 512 3.95 39.35 -0.97
N LYS A 513 3.53 38.98 -2.19
CA LYS A 513 4.37 39.01 -3.38
C LYS A 513 4.83 40.42 -3.76
N LYS A 514 3.97 41.43 -3.60
CA LYS A 514 4.32 42.84 -3.81
C LYS A 514 5.33 43.29 -2.77
N TYR A 515 5.06 43.04 -1.49
CA TYR A 515 5.96 43.33 -0.38
C TYR A 515 7.33 42.69 -0.58
N PHE A 516 7.37 41.42 -1.00
CA PHE A 516 8.60 40.70 -1.32
C PHE A 516 9.40 41.39 -2.43
N LYS A 517 8.76 41.79 -3.53
CA LYS A 517 9.45 42.46 -4.65
C LYS A 517 10.04 43.81 -4.26
N GLU A 518 9.31 44.59 -3.48
CA GLU A 518 9.75 45.92 -3.00
C GLU A 518 10.94 45.81 -2.06
N ASN A 519 10.97 44.81 -1.18
CA ASN A 519 12.03 44.64 -0.18
C ASN A 519 13.22 43.76 -0.65
N LYS A 520 13.13 43.12 -1.82
CA LYS A 520 14.22 42.29 -2.36
C LYS A 520 15.37 43.10 -2.95
N ASN A 521 15.07 44.20 -3.63
CA ASN A 521 16.05 44.88 -4.48
C ASN A 521 16.93 45.91 -3.74
N ASP A 522 16.43 46.56 -2.69
CA ASP A 522 17.16 47.67 -2.07
C ASP A 522 18.09 47.27 -0.91
N LYS A 523 17.89 46.09 -0.26
CA LYS A 523 18.69 45.71 0.94
C LYS A 523 19.02 44.22 1.13
N LYS A 524 18.64 43.31 0.22
CA LYS A 524 18.80 41.84 0.39
C LYS A 524 18.22 41.29 1.73
N GLU A 525 17.17 41.91 2.27
CA GLU A 525 16.64 41.56 3.59
C GLU A 525 15.72 40.32 3.56
N ILE A 526 14.93 40.13 2.50
CA ILE A 526 14.01 38.98 2.38
C ILE A 526 14.57 37.95 1.40
N SER A 527 14.68 36.70 1.86
CA SER A 527 15.16 35.57 1.07
C SER A 527 14.05 34.83 0.34
N SER A 528 12.95 34.54 1.04
CA SER A 528 11.84 33.79 0.46
C SER A 528 10.51 34.12 1.15
N TYR A 529 9.40 33.76 0.50
CA TYR A 529 8.07 33.83 1.10
C TYR A 529 7.21 32.66 0.61
N TRP A 530 6.26 32.25 1.43
CA TRP A 530 5.19 31.34 1.05
C TRP A 530 3.89 31.71 1.75
N VAL A 531 2.79 31.63 0.99
CA VAL A 531 1.45 31.76 1.52
C VAL A 531 0.76 30.43 1.34
N GLU A 532 0.35 29.81 2.43
CA GLU A 532 -0.39 28.56 2.42
C GLU A 532 -1.85 28.84 2.79
N SER A 533 -2.77 28.20 2.06
CA SER A 533 -4.20 28.20 2.38
C SER A 533 -4.72 26.78 2.48
N ARG A 534 -5.47 26.50 3.55
CA ARG A 534 -6.17 25.22 3.72
C ARG A 534 -7.11 24.96 2.55
N GLN A 535 -7.83 25.99 2.12
CA GLN A 535 -8.85 25.87 1.08
C GLN A 535 -8.26 25.64 -0.31
N GLU A 536 -7.14 26.27 -0.64
CA GLU A 536 -6.49 26.08 -1.94
C GLU A 536 -5.79 24.71 -2.02
N ASN A 537 -5.26 24.22 -0.89
CA ASN A 537 -4.57 22.93 -0.84
C ASN A 537 -5.51 21.72 -0.69
N GLU A 538 -6.78 21.92 -0.32
CA GLU A 538 -7.77 20.84 -0.19
C GLU A 538 -7.85 19.95 -1.44
N GLN A 539 -7.88 20.58 -2.63
CA GLN A 539 -7.95 19.83 -3.89
C GLN A 539 -6.73 18.94 -4.12
N ASN A 540 -5.54 19.34 -3.66
CA ASN A 540 -4.32 18.53 -3.77
C ASN A 540 -4.42 17.24 -2.94
N PHE A 541 -5.07 17.30 -1.76
CA PHE A 541 -5.34 16.10 -0.95
C PHE A 541 -6.34 15.18 -1.65
N TYR A 542 -7.44 15.71 -2.20
CA TYR A 542 -8.39 14.91 -2.98
C TYR A 542 -7.75 14.26 -4.21
N LEU A 543 -6.81 14.94 -4.87
CA LEU A 543 -6.09 14.36 -6.00
C LEU A 543 -5.16 13.23 -5.57
N LEU A 544 -4.33 13.46 -4.54
CA LEU A 544 -3.37 12.47 -4.07
C LEU A 544 -4.08 11.26 -3.46
N TYR A 545 -4.94 11.48 -2.46
CA TYR A 545 -5.59 10.41 -1.71
C TYR A 545 -6.74 9.80 -2.49
N GLY A 546 -7.47 10.59 -3.30
CA GLY A 546 -8.47 10.05 -4.23
C GLY A 546 -7.83 9.22 -5.34
N GLY A 547 -6.66 9.61 -5.84
CA GLY A 547 -5.88 8.81 -6.78
C GLY A 547 -5.42 7.48 -6.20
N LEU A 548 -4.87 7.50 -4.97
CA LEU A 548 -4.48 6.29 -4.25
C LEU A 548 -5.68 5.41 -3.91
N PHE A 549 -6.82 5.99 -3.54
CA PHE A 549 -8.07 5.28 -3.30
C PHE A 549 -8.65 4.63 -4.55
N PHE A 550 -8.66 5.36 -5.67
CA PHE A 550 -9.03 4.78 -6.95
C PHE A 550 -8.12 3.59 -7.30
N LEU A 551 -6.79 3.77 -7.19
CA LEU A 551 -5.83 2.70 -7.44
C LEU A 551 -6.06 1.51 -6.50
N GLY A 552 -6.33 1.77 -5.22
CA GLY A 552 -6.59 0.77 -4.20
C GLY A 552 -7.84 -0.06 -4.48
N ILE A 553 -8.95 0.57 -4.86
CA ILE A 553 -10.17 -0.15 -5.31
C ILE A 553 -9.87 -0.95 -6.58
N PHE A 554 -9.15 -0.37 -7.53
CA PHE A 554 -8.85 -1.00 -8.81
C PHE A 554 -8.01 -2.26 -8.64
N LEU A 555 -6.89 -2.16 -7.91
CA LEU A 555 -6.02 -3.29 -7.59
C LEU A 555 -6.70 -4.29 -6.64
N GLY A 556 -7.45 -3.80 -5.65
CA GLY A 556 -8.23 -4.64 -4.75
C GLY A 556 -9.24 -5.51 -5.51
N THR A 557 -9.93 -4.94 -6.50
CA THR A 557 -10.83 -5.68 -7.39
C THR A 557 -10.08 -6.70 -8.25
N MET A 558 -8.90 -6.34 -8.78
CA MET A 558 -8.04 -7.28 -9.50
C MET A 558 -7.67 -8.49 -8.64
N PHE A 559 -7.12 -8.25 -7.45
CA PHE A 559 -6.70 -9.31 -6.54
C PHE A 559 -7.88 -10.15 -6.05
N LEU A 560 -9.06 -9.54 -5.86
CA LEU A 560 -10.29 -10.26 -5.56
C LEU A 560 -10.66 -11.21 -6.71
N ILE A 561 -10.72 -10.72 -7.95
CA ILE A 561 -11.03 -11.54 -9.13
C ILE A 561 -10.04 -12.70 -9.25
N VAL A 562 -8.75 -12.43 -9.10
CA VAL A 562 -7.71 -13.46 -9.12
C VAL A 562 -7.93 -14.49 -8.01
N THR A 563 -8.23 -14.05 -6.79
CA THR A 563 -8.52 -14.94 -5.65
C THR A 563 -9.71 -15.85 -5.97
N VAL A 564 -10.79 -15.29 -6.53
CA VAL A 564 -11.98 -16.05 -6.96
C VAL A 564 -11.61 -17.08 -8.03
N MET A 565 -10.78 -16.71 -9.01
CA MET A 565 -10.33 -17.63 -10.06
C MET A 565 -9.48 -18.76 -9.48
N ILE A 566 -8.52 -18.46 -8.60
CA ILE A 566 -7.70 -19.48 -7.94
C ILE A 566 -8.58 -20.47 -7.15
N ILE A 567 -9.55 -19.95 -6.40
CA ILE A 567 -10.52 -20.77 -5.66
C ILE A 567 -11.32 -21.64 -6.63
N PHE A 568 -11.84 -21.06 -7.70
CA PHE A 568 -12.62 -21.78 -8.70
C PHE A 568 -11.84 -22.93 -9.32
N TYR A 569 -10.62 -22.68 -9.82
CA TYR A 569 -9.76 -23.70 -10.40
C TYR A 569 -9.46 -24.81 -9.40
N LYS A 570 -9.11 -24.42 -8.18
CA LYS A 570 -8.84 -25.36 -7.10
C LYS A 570 -10.06 -26.24 -6.82
N GLN A 571 -11.26 -25.66 -6.71
CA GLN A 571 -12.49 -26.42 -6.44
C GLN A 571 -12.85 -27.36 -7.59
N ILE A 572 -12.71 -26.94 -8.84
CA ILE A 572 -13.00 -27.81 -9.97
C ILE A 572 -11.99 -28.97 -10.02
N THR A 573 -10.69 -28.68 -9.91
CA THR A 573 -9.67 -29.74 -9.94
C THR A 573 -9.85 -30.73 -8.79
N GLU A 574 -10.04 -30.24 -7.55
CA GLU A 574 -10.29 -31.10 -6.39
C GLU A 574 -11.58 -31.92 -6.56
N GLY A 575 -12.66 -31.33 -7.07
CA GLY A 575 -13.93 -32.04 -7.27
C GLY A 575 -13.81 -33.24 -8.19
N TYR A 576 -13.06 -33.12 -9.29
CA TYR A 576 -12.84 -34.25 -10.20
C TYR A 576 -11.94 -35.34 -9.61
N ASP A 577 -10.90 -34.95 -8.86
CA ASP A 577 -9.95 -35.90 -8.27
C ASP A 577 -10.58 -36.62 -7.06
N ASP A 578 -11.44 -35.94 -6.30
CA ASP A 578 -12.14 -36.49 -5.15
C ASP A 578 -13.31 -37.40 -5.53
N ARG A 579 -13.94 -37.20 -6.71
CA ARG A 579 -15.06 -38.04 -7.18
C ARG A 579 -14.72 -39.52 -7.17
N GLU A 580 -13.57 -39.87 -7.74
CA GLU A 580 -13.09 -41.25 -7.82
C GLU A 580 -12.86 -41.85 -6.41
N ARG A 581 -12.30 -41.06 -5.49
CA ARG A 581 -12.06 -41.49 -4.11
C ARG A 581 -13.36 -41.72 -3.34
N TYR A 582 -14.33 -40.82 -3.46
CA TYR A 582 -15.60 -40.97 -2.75
C TYR A 582 -16.42 -42.14 -3.28
N GLN A 583 -16.36 -42.43 -4.59
CA GLN A 583 -16.96 -43.65 -5.16
C GLN A 583 -16.35 -44.93 -4.58
N ILE A 584 -15.03 -44.95 -4.35
CA ILE A 584 -14.37 -46.08 -3.68
C ILE A 584 -14.85 -46.20 -2.22
N LEU A 585 -14.93 -45.08 -1.48
CA LEU A 585 -15.40 -45.07 -0.10
C LEU A 585 -16.85 -45.54 0.04
N GLU A 586 -17.74 -45.17 -0.89
CA GLU A 586 -19.11 -45.69 -0.91
C GLU A 586 -19.15 -47.20 -1.15
N LYS A 587 -18.32 -47.72 -2.07
CA LYS A 587 -18.19 -49.17 -2.32
C LYS A 587 -17.63 -49.94 -1.11
N VAL A 588 -16.83 -49.30 -0.26
CA VAL A 588 -16.26 -49.88 0.96
C VAL A 588 -17.22 -49.77 2.16
N GLY A 589 -18.37 -49.08 2.01
CA GLY A 589 -19.45 -49.07 2.99
C GLY A 589 -19.77 -47.72 3.65
N MET A 590 -19.16 -46.61 3.20
CA MET A 590 -19.61 -45.28 3.64
C MET A 590 -20.96 -44.92 3.03
N SER A 591 -21.88 -44.42 3.85
CA SER A 591 -23.15 -43.88 3.33
C SER A 591 -22.93 -42.55 2.59
N SER A 592 -23.77 -42.24 1.60
CA SER A 592 -23.72 -40.97 0.88
C SER A 592 -23.91 -39.74 1.81
N ARG A 593 -24.55 -39.92 2.97
CA ARG A 593 -24.66 -38.88 4.01
C ARG A 593 -23.30 -38.62 4.67
N GLU A 594 -22.58 -39.66 5.05
CA GLU A 594 -21.24 -39.55 5.64
C GLU A 594 -20.22 -38.96 4.65
N VAL A 595 -20.33 -39.32 3.36
CA VAL A 595 -19.54 -38.71 2.28
C VAL A 595 -19.80 -37.21 2.22
N LYS A 596 -21.07 -36.78 2.18
CA LYS A 596 -21.44 -35.36 2.10
C LYS A 596 -20.96 -34.57 3.33
N ASP A 597 -21.08 -35.13 4.53
CA ASP A 597 -20.63 -34.48 5.76
C ASP A 597 -19.09 -34.37 5.82
N THR A 598 -18.39 -35.40 5.34
CA THR A 598 -16.93 -35.39 5.22
C THR A 598 -16.46 -34.30 4.25
N ILE A 599 -17.06 -34.24 3.05
CA ILE A 599 -16.78 -33.21 2.06
C ILE A 599 -17.00 -31.81 2.68
N LYS A 600 -18.15 -31.59 3.31
CA LYS A 600 -18.51 -30.29 3.88
C LYS A 600 -17.52 -29.83 4.96
N SER A 601 -17.02 -30.76 5.78
CA SER A 601 -16.02 -30.45 6.79
C SER A 601 -14.68 -30.08 6.16
N GLN A 602 -14.19 -30.88 5.21
CA GLN A 602 -12.90 -30.67 4.57
C GLN A 602 -12.87 -29.37 3.75
N ILE A 603 -13.89 -29.10 2.92
CA ILE A 603 -13.95 -27.85 2.14
C ILE A 603 -13.97 -26.64 3.10
N ARG A 604 -14.74 -26.70 4.21
CA ARG A 604 -14.78 -25.59 5.18
C ARG A 604 -13.40 -25.25 5.75
N ILE A 605 -12.65 -26.26 6.21
CA ILE A 605 -11.31 -26.07 6.78
C ILE A 605 -10.37 -25.41 5.75
N VAL A 606 -10.42 -25.92 4.52
CA VAL A 606 -9.61 -25.44 3.39
C VAL A 606 -9.88 -23.97 3.05
N PHE A 607 -11.12 -23.49 3.20
CA PHE A 607 -11.49 -22.10 2.90
C PHE A 607 -11.27 -21.14 4.07
N VAL A 608 -11.48 -21.59 5.31
CA VAL A 608 -11.32 -20.73 6.50
C VAL A 608 -9.83 -20.47 6.78
N LEU A 609 -8.97 -21.47 6.56
CA LEU A 609 -7.55 -21.38 6.91
C LEU A 609 -6.82 -20.20 6.25
N PRO A 610 -6.93 -19.94 4.93
CA PRO A 610 -6.30 -18.79 4.28
C PRO A 610 -6.80 -17.43 4.80
N ILE A 611 -8.10 -17.28 5.06
CA ILE A 611 -8.66 -16.02 5.59
C ILE A 611 -8.15 -15.77 6.99
N PHE A 612 -8.18 -16.80 7.84
CA PHE A 612 -7.72 -16.67 9.21
C PHE A 612 -6.25 -16.25 9.24
N ALA A 613 -5.40 -16.90 8.44
CA ALA A 613 -4.00 -16.51 8.30
C ALA A 613 -3.84 -15.08 7.74
N ALA A 614 -4.63 -14.68 6.74
CA ALA A 614 -4.62 -13.32 6.22
C ALA A 614 -4.99 -12.29 7.29
N ALA A 615 -6.01 -12.53 8.11
CA ALA A 615 -6.35 -11.67 9.22
C ALA A 615 -5.18 -11.51 10.21
N VAL A 616 -4.52 -12.62 10.57
CA VAL A 616 -3.32 -12.59 11.42
C VAL A 616 -2.19 -11.77 10.78
N HIS A 617 -1.92 -11.96 9.49
CA HIS A 617 -0.90 -11.19 8.77
C HIS A 617 -1.19 -9.68 8.82
N VAL A 618 -2.44 -9.28 8.58
CA VAL A 618 -2.81 -7.86 8.58
C VAL A 618 -2.77 -7.27 9.99
N THR A 619 -3.20 -8.01 11.01
CA THR A 619 -3.07 -7.59 12.40
C THR A 619 -1.60 -7.40 12.80
N ALA A 620 -0.72 -8.31 12.41
CA ALA A 620 0.71 -8.17 12.66
C ALA A 620 1.34 -6.99 11.90
N ALA A 621 0.86 -6.71 10.68
CA ALA A 621 1.32 -5.58 9.87
C ALA A 621 0.78 -4.22 10.35
N PHE A 622 -0.26 -4.19 11.20
CA PHE A 622 -0.96 -2.97 11.61
C PHE A 622 -0.02 -1.87 12.14
N PRO A 623 0.92 -2.13 13.08
CA PRO A 623 1.80 -1.08 13.60
C PRO A 623 2.69 -0.46 12.51
N MET A 624 3.26 -1.31 11.65
CA MET A 624 4.11 -0.87 10.55
C MET A 624 3.35 -0.03 9.54
N VAL A 625 2.16 -0.48 9.14
CA VAL A 625 1.29 0.25 8.20
C VAL A 625 0.81 1.57 8.81
N ASN A 626 0.44 1.58 10.09
CA ASN A 626 0.07 2.80 10.81
C ASN A 626 1.23 3.81 10.84
N ARG A 627 2.47 3.35 11.01
CA ARG A 627 3.66 4.22 10.93
C ARG A 627 3.86 4.79 9.52
N ILE A 628 3.65 4.00 8.47
CA ILE A 628 3.68 4.48 7.07
C ILE A 628 2.57 5.54 6.85
N LEU A 629 1.37 5.28 7.36
CA LEU A 629 0.26 6.22 7.26
C LEU A 629 0.54 7.54 7.99
N LYS A 630 1.13 7.49 9.19
CA LYS A 630 1.61 8.69 9.91
C LYS A 630 2.68 9.46 9.14
N MET A 631 3.53 8.81 8.35
CA MET A 631 4.47 9.53 7.46
C MET A 631 3.76 10.29 6.35
N LEU A 632 2.61 9.79 5.93
CA LEU A 632 1.73 10.47 4.99
C LEU A 632 0.86 11.51 5.70
N ASN A 633 1.10 11.78 6.99
CA ASN A 633 0.37 12.70 7.87
C ASN A 633 -0.95 12.16 8.42
N LEU A 634 -1.19 10.85 8.31
CA LEU A 634 -2.41 10.20 8.77
C LEU A 634 -2.28 9.73 10.20
N ASN A 635 -2.66 10.63 11.11
CA ASN A 635 -2.51 10.44 12.55
C ASN A 635 -3.72 9.77 13.21
N ASN A 636 -4.85 9.65 12.51
CA ASN A 636 -6.07 9.04 13.06
C ASN A 636 -6.02 7.50 13.03
N GLU A 637 -5.32 6.92 14.00
CA GLU A 637 -5.18 5.47 14.15
C GLU A 637 -6.53 4.75 14.34
N LYS A 638 -7.49 5.39 15.02
CA LYS A 638 -8.84 4.84 15.23
C LYS A 638 -9.60 4.74 13.91
N LEU A 639 -9.48 5.73 13.05
CA LEU A 639 -10.04 5.70 11.70
C LEU A 639 -9.45 4.54 10.90
N PHE A 640 -8.12 4.39 10.89
CA PHE A 640 -7.47 3.29 10.18
C PHE A 640 -7.93 1.91 10.71
N ALA A 641 -7.99 1.72 12.03
CA ALA A 641 -8.50 0.50 12.64
C ALA A 641 -9.96 0.22 12.25
N GLY A 642 -10.82 1.25 12.22
CA GLY A 642 -12.21 1.15 11.78
C GLY A 642 -12.35 0.76 10.30
N CYS A 643 -11.57 1.41 9.42
CA CYS A 643 -11.52 1.09 7.99
C CYS A 643 -11.04 -0.34 7.74
N LEU A 644 -10.02 -0.79 8.47
CA LEU A 644 -9.51 -2.16 8.40
C LEU A 644 -10.57 -3.17 8.83
N ALA A 645 -11.23 -2.96 9.98
CA ALA A 645 -12.30 -3.83 10.45
C ALA A 645 -13.45 -3.92 9.43
N ALA A 646 -13.88 -2.77 8.88
CA ALA A 646 -14.91 -2.72 7.85
C ALA A 646 -14.49 -3.49 6.57
N THR A 647 -13.24 -3.33 6.13
CA THR A 647 -12.71 -4.05 4.97
C THR A 647 -12.67 -5.56 5.22
N ILE A 648 -12.25 -6.01 6.41
CA ILE A 648 -12.26 -7.42 6.79
C ILE A 648 -13.68 -7.99 6.72
N ILE A 649 -14.69 -7.27 7.24
CA ILE A 649 -16.09 -7.72 7.22
C ILE A 649 -16.61 -7.84 5.78
N VAL A 650 -16.43 -6.79 4.96
CA VAL A 650 -16.87 -6.79 3.56
C VAL A 650 -16.17 -7.90 2.77
N PHE A 651 -14.86 -8.05 2.94
CA PHE A 651 -14.10 -9.11 2.29
C PHE A 651 -14.56 -10.51 2.72
N ALA A 652 -14.81 -10.72 4.02
CA ALA A 652 -15.31 -11.99 4.54
C ALA A 652 -16.68 -12.35 3.96
N VAL A 653 -17.57 -11.37 3.78
CA VAL A 653 -18.88 -11.57 3.13
C VAL A 653 -18.70 -11.98 1.67
N ILE A 654 -17.90 -11.23 0.90
CA ILE A 654 -17.65 -11.54 -0.52
C ILE A 654 -17.04 -12.94 -0.65
N TYR A 655 -16.03 -13.25 0.17
CA TYR A 655 -15.38 -14.55 0.14
C TYR A 655 -16.32 -15.69 0.53
N TYR A 656 -17.21 -15.48 1.50
CA TYR A 656 -18.23 -16.46 1.86
C TYR A 656 -19.21 -16.73 0.71
N LEU A 657 -19.61 -15.68 -0.04
CA LEU A 657 -20.44 -15.84 -1.24
C LEU A 657 -19.70 -16.68 -2.31
N VAL A 658 -18.42 -16.39 -2.54
CA VAL A 658 -17.56 -17.14 -3.46
C VAL A 658 -17.44 -18.61 -3.02
N PHE A 659 -17.20 -18.85 -1.73
CA PHE A 659 -17.19 -20.19 -1.14
C PHE A 659 -18.50 -20.94 -1.41
N LYS A 660 -19.65 -20.29 -1.20
CA LYS A 660 -20.97 -20.90 -1.42
C LYS A 660 -21.18 -21.28 -2.88
N VAL A 661 -20.81 -20.41 -3.82
CA VAL A 661 -20.94 -20.67 -5.26
C VAL A 661 -20.01 -21.79 -5.71
N THR A 662 -18.73 -21.71 -5.34
CA THR A 662 -17.70 -22.68 -5.78
C THR A 662 -17.88 -24.05 -5.13
N SER A 663 -18.33 -24.10 -3.87
CA SER A 663 -18.69 -25.37 -3.21
C SER A 663 -19.84 -26.08 -3.92
N ARG A 664 -20.85 -25.35 -4.42
CA ARG A 664 -21.95 -25.96 -5.21
C ARG A 664 -21.43 -26.61 -6.49
N ALA A 665 -20.49 -25.96 -7.18
CA ALA A 665 -19.85 -26.53 -8.35
C ALA A 665 -19.08 -27.82 -7.99
N TYR A 666 -18.32 -27.80 -6.90
CA TYR A 666 -17.64 -28.99 -6.38
C TYR A 666 -18.62 -30.14 -6.10
N TYR A 667 -19.71 -29.89 -5.36
CA TYR A 667 -20.69 -30.94 -5.02
C TYR A 667 -21.35 -31.54 -6.26
N LYS A 668 -21.55 -30.75 -7.33
CA LYS A 668 -22.11 -31.23 -8.59
C LYS A 668 -21.13 -32.12 -9.38
N ILE A 669 -19.82 -31.97 -9.16
CA ILE A 669 -18.80 -32.80 -9.81
C ILE A 669 -18.62 -34.12 -9.06
N VAL A 670 -18.69 -34.09 -7.72
CA VAL A 670 -18.47 -35.30 -6.88
C VAL A 670 -19.65 -36.26 -6.89
N LYS A 671 -20.89 -35.75 -6.98
CA LYS A 671 -22.04 -36.58 -7.34
C LYS A 671 -21.89 -37.00 -8.81
#